data_AF-A0A940DIM6-F1
#
_entry.id   AF-A0A940DIM6-F1
#
_cell.length_a   1.000
_cell.length_b   1.000
_cell.length_c   1.000
_cell.angle_alpha   90.00
_cell.angle_beta   90.00
_cell.angle_gamma   90.00
#
_symmetry.space_group_name_H-M   'P 1'
#
loop_
_entity.id
_entity.type
_entity.pdbx_description
1 polymer ?
#
loop_
_entity_poly.entity_id
_entity_poly.type
_entity_poly.pdbx_seq_one_letter_code
_entity_poly.pdbx_strand_id
1 'polypeptide(L)'
;MKKKLIVILLVIVLACSSAFALISCKKDKDNDTDKDPTGGTKVNITVLPDMVDYGTPSYYEVNAVSYDDELEAEWINELTEKRSEEREYWIDDVSSWKNSEYYTFGPMALAYGESEEKRQSNIGYFDAGGNWVTDESANTVERIFCYSEPADIINRFSLAAIDSVKTDGIIKYIAREDENADRPKGTGYTYTIGKDSAIEDYAQLEELEEIYEDFEAYLDDDSYAEHIFATEDDAYDALSLKQRKVYGEIFTIFGDDAAQFARAAIAMSAYAVKVVESVMLPAYEKAIGEITGDNDFIEYMRNEIYDYDTLSYMLAFREYTGLDAEYKVSKKSDAMSLFGYHYQYKHRDYGVFDDSVKKTYEGKEITEYEYFLKLSHKSYFTSEQEALDYRDYDRRQYEQAYRYSAACYKKYYEKQLNFQALQEENEITLYYNGYGGRFPDGIGYYNGSTSATGSGVTTYTKEMQEALSLGFEATLKLSDVNWEYTGVDNNVLRYNSANTNWNKLTDEQQEAPSNKILNVRLELEQLKSQDYSINHATITNADLTQALKYQIKSYSADSIRGIQANKKDEVLYQKDIDRFFTVLETDEDRFEDSTSTPGYQKDAYAALKEDLGRNYAKYQNLYSNYSYSNVTEQISTADNADWPGVKSNIKETLSVDYETYHTNSLKASSQTQIYVDQYFEDTLIKKTYSCGGTLEECLADDHSHIHCTTEYDTNWSLSRLVNAHEVVLRYMYGQIEVTFYMINASDIKAVGTFTDGPSGSTSAEAKADGWYKISSYSTFATDNVMSDEAIGTVCKEGSNNWAQMPNYDGDSDITYSKAGNASTLTIKKGSTTYRYTFIGWYVDENFQYLVDAEEEIDYDIRLYPGYRMEIVS
;
A
#
# COMPACT_ATOMS: atom_id res chain seq x y z
N MET A 1 2.62 8.88 -8.79
CA MET A 1 2.65 7.78 -9.78
C MET A 1 2.34 6.47 -9.07
N LYS A 2 1.05 6.13 -8.95
CA LYS A 2 0.48 4.85 -8.49
C LYS A 2 -0.88 4.59 -9.18
N LYS A 3 -1.08 5.16 -10.40
CA LYS A 3 -2.35 5.16 -11.13
C LYS A 3 -2.64 3.81 -11.78
N LYS A 4 -2.96 2.86 -10.89
CA LYS A 4 -3.33 1.47 -11.12
C LYS A 4 -3.92 0.92 -9.82
N LEU A 5 -5.21 1.16 -9.58
CA LEU A 5 -6.09 0.12 -8.99
C LEU A 5 -7.60 0.43 -8.99
N ILE A 6 -8.09 1.66 -9.20
CA ILE A 6 -9.48 2.05 -8.84
C ILE A 6 -10.61 1.26 -9.54
N VAL A 7 -10.52 1.00 -10.85
CA VAL A 7 -11.50 0.14 -11.56
C VAL A 7 -11.31 -1.35 -11.25
N ILE A 8 -10.11 -1.71 -10.78
CA ILE A 8 -9.87 -2.98 -10.11
C ILE A 8 -10.45 -2.95 -8.67
N LEU A 9 -10.53 -1.84 -7.93
CA LEU A 9 -11.05 -1.76 -6.56
C LEU A 9 -12.50 -2.19 -6.45
N LEU A 10 -13.38 -1.92 -7.40
CA LEU A 10 -14.75 -2.48 -7.31
C LEU A 10 -14.82 -4.00 -7.61
N VAL A 11 -13.67 -4.63 -7.91
CA VAL A 11 -13.43 -6.09 -7.93
C VAL A 11 -12.30 -6.51 -6.94
N ILE A 12 -11.69 -5.58 -6.17
CA ILE A 12 -10.60 -5.84 -5.20
C ILE A 12 -10.92 -5.37 -3.77
N VAL A 13 -11.68 -4.30 -3.55
CA VAL A 13 -12.34 -4.03 -2.26
C VAL A 13 -13.34 -5.14 -1.93
N LEU A 14 -13.91 -5.81 -2.93
CA LEU A 14 -14.68 -7.04 -2.70
C LEU A 14 -13.79 -8.30 -2.56
N ALA A 15 -12.51 -8.31 -2.98
CA ALA A 15 -11.65 -9.52 -2.97
C ALA A 15 -10.52 -9.53 -1.91
N CYS A 16 -9.99 -8.37 -1.50
CA CYS A 16 -8.73 -8.20 -0.77
C CYS A 16 -8.89 -7.64 0.65
N SER A 17 -9.94 -6.88 0.99
CA SER A 17 -10.30 -6.57 2.40
C SER A 17 -10.92 -7.81 3.06
N SER A 18 -10.09 -8.84 3.14
CA SER A 18 -10.41 -10.26 3.28
C SER A 18 -9.20 -11.05 3.76
N ALA A 19 -7.99 -10.61 3.40
CA ALA A 19 -6.73 -11.19 3.83
C ALA A 19 -6.12 -10.36 4.97
N PHE A 20 -6.37 -10.80 6.21
CA PHE A 20 -5.66 -10.38 7.43
C PHE A 20 -5.92 -8.97 7.98
N ALA A 21 -7.11 -8.77 8.54
CA ALA A 21 -7.21 -8.03 9.82
C ALA A 21 -7.11 -9.04 10.98
N LEU A 22 -6.11 -8.89 11.85
CA LEU A 22 -5.94 -9.67 13.09
C LEU A 22 -5.39 -8.80 14.23
N ILE A 23 -6.17 -7.81 14.69
CA ILE A 23 -5.98 -7.22 16.04
C ILE A 23 -7.32 -7.10 16.79
N SER A 24 -7.60 -8.10 17.63
CA SER A 24 -8.27 -7.96 18.95
C SER A 24 -9.82 -7.95 19.13
N CYS A 25 -10.53 -8.86 18.45
CA CYS A 25 -11.16 -10.12 18.93
C CYS A 25 -12.47 -10.23 19.79
N LYS A 26 -13.24 -11.37 19.67
CA LYS A 26 -14.05 -12.19 20.68
C LYS A 26 -15.34 -12.91 20.11
N LYS A 27 -16.23 -13.50 20.94
CA LYS A 27 -17.61 -13.98 20.61
C LYS A 27 -18.69 -13.59 21.65
N ASP A 28 -19.93 -13.42 21.16
CA ASP A 28 -21.30 -13.46 21.74
C ASP A 28 -21.60 -13.43 23.26
N LYS A 29 -22.87 -13.09 23.53
CA LYS A 29 -23.63 -13.65 24.66
C LYS A 29 -24.30 -14.96 24.24
N ASP A 30 -24.12 -16.00 25.03
CA ASP A 30 -25.30 -16.72 25.50
C ASP A 30 -25.10 -17.18 26.95
N ASN A 31 -26.19 -17.30 27.71
CA ASN A 31 -26.11 -17.54 29.15
C ASN A 31 -25.84 -19.02 29.46
N ASP A 32 -24.68 -19.34 30.05
CA ASP A 32 -24.65 -20.39 31.07
C ASP A 32 -23.63 -20.11 32.18
N THR A 33 -23.97 -20.53 33.38
CA THR A 33 -23.26 -20.29 34.63
C THR A 33 -22.15 -21.30 34.92
N ASP A 34 -21.10 -20.86 35.60
CA ASP A 34 -20.07 -21.67 36.27
C ASP A 34 -19.36 -22.75 35.42
N LYS A 35 -18.09 -22.47 35.06
CA LYS A 35 -16.95 -23.32 35.45
C LYS A 35 -15.56 -22.68 35.24
N ASP A 36 -14.76 -22.77 36.30
CA ASP A 36 -13.31 -22.63 36.38
C ASP A 36 -12.55 -23.54 35.38
N PRO A 37 -11.51 -23.05 34.67
CA PRO A 37 -10.68 -23.87 33.79
C PRO A 37 -9.21 -23.98 34.24
N THR A 38 -8.95 -24.64 35.37
CA THR A 38 -7.74 -25.50 35.46
C THR A 38 -8.01 -26.86 34.83
N GLY A 39 -8.29 -26.87 33.53
CA GLY A 39 -8.61 -28.08 32.76
C GLY A 39 -8.90 -27.74 31.30
N GLY A 40 -8.28 -28.49 30.38
CA GLY A 40 -8.23 -28.11 28.96
C GLY A 40 -9.59 -28.00 28.28
N THR A 41 -9.92 -26.78 27.86
CA THR A 41 -10.99 -26.48 26.90
C THR A 41 -10.50 -26.67 25.47
N LYS A 42 -11.45 -26.99 24.58
CA LYS A 42 -11.23 -26.88 23.13
C LYS A 42 -11.58 -25.46 22.72
N VAL A 43 -10.86 -24.92 21.75
CA VAL A 43 -11.31 -23.76 20.95
C VAL A 43 -12.77 -24.00 20.55
N ASN A 44 -13.66 -23.10 20.93
CA ASN A 44 -15.12 -23.26 20.80
C ASN A 44 -15.75 -22.19 19.90
N ILE A 45 -14.99 -21.69 18.91
CA ILE A 45 -15.54 -20.89 17.81
C ILE A 45 -16.22 -21.81 16.79
N THR A 46 -17.36 -21.37 16.27
CA THR A 46 -18.09 -22.13 15.24
C THR A 46 -17.49 -21.82 13.88
N VAL A 47 -17.01 -22.86 13.18
CA VAL A 47 -16.55 -22.70 11.79
C VAL A 47 -17.77 -22.46 10.90
N LEU A 48 -17.72 -21.39 10.11
CA LEU A 48 -18.75 -21.03 9.14
C LEU A 48 -18.94 -22.15 8.10
N PRO A 49 -20.17 -22.34 7.58
CA PRO A 49 -20.40 -23.21 6.44
C PRO A 49 -19.53 -22.79 5.25
N ASP A 50 -18.92 -23.78 4.58
CA ASP A 50 -18.22 -23.60 3.31
C ASP A 50 -19.10 -22.80 2.32
N MET A 51 -18.50 -21.84 1.62
CA MET A 51 -19.19 -21.10 0.55
C MET A 51 -19.61 -22.03 -0.59
N VAL A 52 -20.73 -21.71 -1.23
CA VAL A 52 -21.27 -22.46 -2.37
C VAL A 52 -20.41 -22.24 -3.60
N ASP A 53 -19.98 -23.32 -4.23
CA ASP A 53 -19.26 -23.29 -5.51
C ASP A 53 -20.25 -23.18 -6.68
N TYR A 54 -20.37 -21.98 -7.25
CA TYR A 54 -21.26 -21.70 -8.37
C TYR A 54 -20.69 -22.12 -9.73
N GLY A 55 -19.48 -22.72 -9.78
CA GLY A 55 -18.91 -23.35 -10.98
C GLY A 55 -19.60 -24.63 -11.43
N THR A 56 -20.69 -25.05 -10.79
CA THR A 56 -21.50 -26.19 -11.26
C THR A 56 -22.40 -25.77 -12.44
N PRO A 57 -22.47 -26.54 -13.55
CA PRO A 57 -23.26 -26.19 -14.75
C PRO A 57 -24.71 -25.74 -14.49
N SER A 58 -25.38 -26.31 -13.48
CA SER A 58 -26.75 -25.92 -13.09
C SER A 58 -26.94 -24.45 -12.73
N TYR A 59 -25.86 -23.71 -12.43
CA TYR A 59 -25.91 -22.29 -12.09
C TYR A 59 -25.62 -21.34 -13.26
N TYR A 60 -25.18 -21.86 -14.43
CA TYR A 60 -24.81 -21.02 -15.59
C TYR A 60 -25.25 -21.55 -16.96
N GLU A 61 -25.66 -22.82 -17.06
CA GLU A 61 -26.38 -23.38 -18.21
C GLU A 61 -27.88 -23.08 -18.07
N VAL A 62 -28.18 -21.79 -17.94
CA VAL A 62 -29.52 -21.23 -17.75
C VAL A 62 -30.08 -20.76 -19.10
N ASN A 63 -31.41 -20.83 -19.25
CA ASN A 63 -32.09 -20.24 -20.40
C ASN A 63 -32.27 -18.74 -20.20
N ALA A 64 -32.16 -17.97 -21.29
CA ALA A 64 -32.43 -16.54 -21.25
C ALA A 64 -33.86 -16.24 -20.75
N VAL A 65 -34.00 -15.16 -19.98
CA VAL A 65 -35.30 -14.70 -19.45
C VAL A 65 -35.91 -13.71 -20.43
N SER A 66 -37.16 -13.92 -20.82
CA SER A 66 -37.94 -12.91 -21.54
C SER A 66 -38.56 -11.94 -20.55
N TYR A 67 -38.41 -10.65 -20.80
CA TYR A 67 -39.08 -9.59 -20.04
C TYR A 67 -40.43 -9.25 -20.68
N ASP A 68 -41.16 -8.32 -20.06
CA ASP A 68 -42.39 -7.77 -20.64
C ASP A 68 -42.03 -6.61 -21.59
N ASP A 69 -42.65 -6.57 -22.77
CA ASP A 69 -42.33 -5.58 -23.82
C ASP A 69 -42.49 -4.12 -23.35
N GLU A 70 -43.44 -3.83 -22.44
CA GLU A 70 -43.64 -2.47 -21.91
C GLU A 70 -42.54 -2.11 -20.90
N LEU A 71 -42.16 -3.05 -20.04
CA LEU A 71 -41.11 -2.89 -19.03
C LEU A 71 -39.70 -2.81 -19.65
N GLU A 72 -39.41 -3.60 -20.68
CA GLU A 72 -38.16 -3.53 -21.44
C GLU A 72 -38.02 -2.16 -22.14
N ALA A 73 -39.12 -1.60 -22.66
CA ALA A 73 -39.12 -0.26 -23.24
C ALA A 73 -38.92 0.86 -22.20
N GLU A 74 -39.52 0.72 -21.01
CA GLU A 74 -39.32 1.64 -19.86
C GLU A 74 -37.83 1.67 -19.44
N TRP A 75 -37.24 0.50 -19.20
CA TRP A 75 -35.83 0.35 -18.85
C TRP A 75 -34.85 0.89 -19.92
N ILE A 76 -35.15 0.65 -21.21
CA ILE A 76 -34.34 1.20 -22.31
C ILE A 76 -34.42 2.73 -22.30
N ASN A 77 -35.57 3.32 -21.96
CA ASN A 77 -35.73 4.76 -21.85
C ASN A 77 -34.95 5.33 -20.66
N GLU A 78 -35.09 4.76 -19.45
CA GLU A 78 -34.35 5.17 -18.24
C GLU A 78 -32.82 5.18 -18.48
N LEU A 79 -32.27 4.09 -19.02
CA LEU A 79 -30.84 4.02 -19.37
C LEU A 79 -30.45 4.95 -20.52
N THR A 80 -31.36 5.28 -21.44
CA THR A 80 -31.09 6.24 -22.52
C THR A 80 -31.02 7.66 -21.98
N GLU A 81 -31.93 8.02 -21.08
CA GLU A 81 -31.98 9.34 -20.42
C GLU A 81 -30.72 9.55 -19.58
N LYS A 82 -30.36 8.63 -18.67
CA LYS A 82 -29.14 8.76 -17.87
C LYS A 82 -27.86 8.79 -18.72
N ARG A 83 -27.75 7.94 -19.75
CA ARG A 83 -26.61 8.01 -20.68
C ARG A 83 -26.55 9.34 -21.44
N SER A 84 -27.69 9.98 -21.70
CA SER A 84 -27.74 11.31 -22.31
C SER A 84 -27.28 12.40 -21.32
N GLU A 85 -27.68 12.30 -20.06
CA GLU A 85 -27.24 13.16 -18.96
C GLU A 85 -25.71 13.11 -18.78
N GLU A 86 -25.11 11.93 -18.62
CA GLU A 86 -23.64 11.79 -18.52
C GLU A 86 -22.95 12.39 -19.75
N ARG A 87 -23.46 12.11 -20.96
CA ARG A 87 -22.89 12.65 -22.20
C ARG A 87 -22.97 14.18 -22.26
N GLU A 88 -24.02 14.81 -21.72
CA GLU A 88 -24.17 16.26 -21.76
C GLU A 88 -23.06 16.97 -20.96
N TYR A 89 -22.62 16.40 -19.84
CA TYR A 89 -21.46 16.88 -19.06
C TYR A 89 -20.19 16.99 -19.93
N TRP A 90 -19.93 15.99 -20.78
CA TRP A 90 -18.77 15.97 -21.69
C TRP A 90 -18.98 16.70 -23.01
N ILE A 91 -20.19 17.18 -23.31
CA ILE A 91 -20.52 17.86 -24.57
C ILE A 91 -20.25 19.37 -24.51
N ASP A 92 -20.36 20.02 -23.36
CA ASP A 92 -20.42 21.49 -23.31
C ASP A 92 -19.06 22.24 -23.33
N ASP A 93 -17.92 21.57 -23.09
CA ASP A 93 -16.59 22.22 -23.20
C ASP A 93 -15.93 22.11 -24.60
N VAL A 94 -15.03 23.05 -24.91
CA VAL A 94 -14.85 23.63 -26.26
C VAL A 94 -13.90 22.85 -27.18
N SER A 95 -14.41 22.15 -28.20
CA SER A 95 -13.56 21.65 -29.31
C SER A 95 -14.26 21.41 -30.65
N SER A 96 -13.53 21.62 -31.76
CA SER A 96 -13.97 21.46 -33.15
C SER A 96 -14.17 20.00 -33.61
N TRP A 97 -13.84 19.03 -32.75
CA TRP A 97 -13.56 17.64 -33.12
C TRP A 97 -14.70 16.67 -32.76
N LYS A 98 -15.63 17.13 -31.92
CA LYS A 98 -16.85 16.39 -31.56
C LYS A 98 -17.66 16.12 -32.84
N ASN A 99 -17.88 14.84 -33.12
CA ASN A 99 -18.88 14.41 -34.11
C ASN A 99 -19.90 13.52 -33.38
N SER A 100 -21.04 13.22 -34.01
CA SER A 100 -22.14 12.47 -33.38
C SER A 100 -21.81 11.04 -32.94
N GLU A 101 -20.58 10.57 -33.17
CA GLU A 101 -20.11 9.22 -32.88
C GLU A 101 -18.83 9.19 -32.01
N TYR A 102 -18.19 10.33 -31.70
CA TYR A 102 -16.99 10.38 -30.83
C TYR A 102 -17.04 11.52 -29.80
N TYR A 103 -16.86 11.14 -28.54
CA TYR A 103 -16.74 11.97 -27.34
C TYR A 103 -15.30 11.82 -26.79
N THR A 104 -14.59 12.93 -26.63
CA THR A 104 -13.26 12.99 -25.98
C THR A 104 -13.42 13.05 -24.46
N PHE A 105 -12.77 12.14 -23.72
CA PHE A 105 -12.74 12.12 -22.24
C PHE A 105 -11.36 12.48 -21.68
N GLY A 106 -10.65 13.36 -22.38
CA GLY A 106 -9.32 13.80 -22.01
C GLY A 106 -8.87 14.95 -22.92
N PRO A 107 -7.78 15.64 -22.56
CA PRO A 107 -7.35 16.84 -23.27
C PRO A 107 -6.65 16.56 -24.62
N MET A 108 -6.71 15.31 -25.11
CA MET A 108 -6.06 14.86 -26.35
C MET A 108 -6.80 15.28 -27.64
N ALA A 109 -7.26 16.52 -27.71
CA ALA A 109 -7.61 17.18 -28.97
C ALA A 109 -6.36 17.86 -29.59
N LEU A 110 -5.28 17.09 -29.83
CA LEU A 110 -4.00 17.64 -30.29
C LEU A 110 -3.50 17.13 -31.65
N ALA A 111 -2.84 18.07 -32.33
CA ALA A 111 -1.78 17.88 -33.33
C ALA A 111 -2.08 17.59 -34.82
N TYR A 112 -3.32 17.45 -35.33
CA TYR A 112 -3.55 17.31 -36.80
C TYR A 112 -4.36 18.43 -37.47
N GLY A 113 -3.79 19.64 -37.52
CA GLY A 113 -4.14 20.65 -38.55
C GLY A 113 -4.71 22.00 -38.08
N GLU A 114 -4.80 22.25 -36.77
CA GLU A 114 -5.21 23.57 -36.24
C GLU A 114 -4.05 24.56 -36.08
N SER A 115 -4.38 25.86 -36.06
CA SER A 115 -3.45 26.99 -36.04
C SER A 115 -2.73 27.17 -34.70
N GLU A 116 -1.47 27.65 -34.76
CA GLU A 116 -0.59 27.99 -33.63
C GLU A 116 -1.29 28.63 -32.42
N GLU A 117 -2.13 29.64 -32.69
CA GLU A 117 -2.81 30.46 -31.68
C GLU A 117 -3.86 29.69 -30.86
N LYS A 118 -4.37 28.57 -31.39
CA LYS A 118 -5.25 27.63 -30.69
C LYS A 118 -4.47 26.50 -30.00
N ARG A 119 -3.35 26.06 -30.57
CA ARG A 119 -2.44 25.11 -29.90
C ARG A 119 -1.92 25.70 -28.59
N GLN A 120 -1.63 27.00 -28.57
CA GLN A 120 -1.27 27.76 -27.37
C GLN A 120 -2.43 27.95 -26.37
N SER A 121 -3.68 27.63 -26.75
CA SER A 121 -4.84 27.59 -25.84
C SER A 121 -5.31 26.17 -25.50
N ASN A 122 -4.64 25.12 -25.98
CA ASN A 122 -4.90 23.74 -25.52
C ASN A 122 -4.24 23.54 -24.15
N ILE A 123 -4.84 24.18 -23.15
CA ILE A 123 -4.36 24.29 -21.77
C ILE A 123 -4.71 23.02 -20.96
N GLY A 124 -5.47 22.06 -21.49
CA GLY A 124 -6.01 20.94 -20.69
C GLY A 124 -5.01 19.98 -20.03
N TYR A 125 -3.74 19.95 -20.43
CA TYR A 125 -2.68 19.22 -19.71
C TYR A 125 -1.92 20.07 -18.67
N PHE A 126 -2.33 21.32 -18.46
CA PHE A 126 -1.73 22.21 -17.45
C PHE A 126 -2.82 22.89 -16.61
N ASP A 127 -2.72 22.78 -15.29
CA ASP A 127 -3.65 23.45 -14.39
C ASP A 127 -3.47 24.99 -14.38
N ALA A 128 -4.27 25.69 -13.58
CA ALA A 128 -4.17 27.14 -13.43
C ALA A 128 -2.85 27.62 -12.77
N GLY A 129 -2.12 26.73 -12.09
CA GLY A 129 -0.79 26.96 -11.53
C GLY A 129 0.35 26.74 -12.55
N GLY A 130 0.09 25.99 -13.62
CA GLY A 130 1.07 25.57 -14.62
C GLY A 130 1.70 24.20 -14.35
N ASN A 131 1.12 23.40 -13.45
CA ASN A 131 1.52 22.01 -13.19
C ASN A 131 0.99 21.08 -14.28
N TRP A 132 1.68 19.96 -14.54
CA TRP A 132 1.27 18.98 -15.54
C TRP A 132 0.18 18.04 -15.01
N VAL A 133 -0.93 17.90 -15.75
CA VAL A 133 -2.10 17.11 -15.38
C VAL A 133 -2.37 16.04 -16.45
N THR A 134 -2.58 14.79 -16.03
CA THR A 134 -2.67 13.62 -16.92
C THR A 134 -4.01 12.92 -16.94
N ASP A 135 -4.92 13.32 -16.04
CA ASP A 135 -6.29 12.82 -15.92
C ASP A 135 -7.32 13.95 -16.04
N GLU A 136 -8.44 13.64 -16.66
CA GLU A 136 -9.68 14.42 -16.59
C GLU A 136 -10.77 13.55 -15.99
N SER A 137 -11.75 14.18 -15.33
CA SER A 137 -12.60 13.63 -14.26
C SER A 137 -13.60 12.52 -14.62
N ALA A 138 -13.51 11.90 -15.80
CA ALA A 138 -14.36 10.78 -16.21
C ALA A 138 -13.71 9.44 -15.87
N ASN A 139 -14.32 8.62 -15.01
CA ASN A 139 -13.80 7.28 -14.75
C ASN A 139 -14.03 6.31 -15.93
N THR A 140 -13.23 5.25 -16.07
CA THR A 140 -13.34 4.32 -17.21
C THR A 140 -14.71 3.64 -17.30
N VAL A 141 -15.43 3.46 -16.19
CA VAL A 141 -16.78 2.85 -16.16
C VAL A 141 -17.82 3.78 -16.80
N GLU A 142 -17.79 5.06 -16.46
CA GLU A 142 -18.60 6.12 -17.05
C GLU A 142 -18.31 6.28 -18.55
N ARG A 143 -17.03 6.29 -18.95
CA ARG A 143 -16.62 6.33 -20.37
C ARG A 143 -17.24 5.16 -21.15
N ILE A 144 -17.23 3.96 -20.59
CA ILE A 144 -17.86 2.76 -21.18
C ILE A 144 -19.39 2.87 -21.19
N PHE A 145 -20.01 3.38 -20.13
CA PHE A 145 -21.46 3.58 -20.08
C PHE A 145 -21.95 4.58 -21.14
N CYS A 146 -21.23 5.70 -21.29
CA CYS A 146 -21.47 6.69 -22.34
C CYS A 146 -21.47 6.08 -23.75
N TYR A 147 -20.65 5.08 -24.05
CA TYR A 147 -20.61 4.39 -25.35
C TYR A 147 -21.45 3.10 -25.41
N SER A 148 -22.03 2.66 -24.28
CA SER A 148 -22.90 1.49 -24.21
C SER A 148 -24.25 1.76 -24.84
N GLU A 149 -24.91 0.70 -25.34
CA GLU A 149 -26.26 0.77 -25.90
C GLU A 149 -27.28 0.13 -24.92
N PRO A 150 -28.26 0.91 -24.41
CA PRO A 150 -29.26 0.45 -23.44
C PRO A 150 -29.93 -0.89 -23.77
N ALA A 151 -30.40 -1.07 -25.01
CA ALA A 151 -31.04 -2.32 -25.43
C ALA A 151 -30.09 -3.53 -25.37
N ASP A 152 -28.79 -3.32 -25.62
CA ASP A 152 -27.79 -4.37 -25.49
C ASP A 152 -27.55 -4.72 -24.01
N ILE A 153 -27.57 -3.74 -23.09
CA ILE A 153 -27.48 -3.98 -21.63
C ILE A 153 -28.63 -4.87 -21.16
N ILE A 154 -29.89 -4.54 -21.51
CA ILE A 154 -31.06 -5.35 -21.13
C ILE A 154 -30.96 -6.76 -21.70
N ASN A 155 -30.56 -6.89 -22.97
CA ASN A 155 -30.31 -8.18 -23.61
C ASN A 155 -29.19 -8.98 -22.91
N ARG A 156 -28.14 -8.34 -22.39
CA ARG A 156 -27.09 -9.02 -21.59
C ARG A 156 -27.66 -9.57 -20.28
N PHE A 157 -28.51 -8.84 -19.56
CA PHE A 157 -29.21 -9.36 -18.38
C PHE A 157 -30.17 -10.50 -18.72
N SER A 158 -30.91 -10.39 -19.83
CA SER A 158 -31.77 -11.47 -20.34
C SER A 158 -30.97 -12.76 -20.59
N LEU A 159 -29.86 -12.66 -21.32
CA LEU A 159 -28.96 -13.79 -21.64
C LEU A 159 -28.23 -14.35 -20.41
N ALA A 160 -28.00 -13.51 -19.39
CA ALA A 160 -27.50 -13.92 -18.07
C ALA A 160 -28.57 -14.57 -17.18
N ALA A 161 -29.83 -14.63 -17.63
CA ALA A 161 -30.98 -15.11 -16.86
C ALA A 161 -31.06 -14.43 -15.48
N ILE A 162 -31.06 -13.10 -15.52
CA ILE A 162 -31.43 -12.25 -14.38
C ILE A 162 -32.95 -12.13 -14.37
N ASP A 163 -33.57 -12.22 -13.20
CA ASP A 163 -35.02 -12.05 -13.06
C ASP A 163 -35.41 -10.57 -13.14
N SER A 164 -36.64 -10.30 -13.58
CA SER A 164 -37.09 -8.93 -13.86
C SER A 164 -37.05 -8.00 -12.65
N VAL A 165 -37.13 -8.51 -11.41
CA VAL A 165 -37.06 -7.69 -10.20
C VAL A 165 -35.63 -7.24 -9.95
N LYS A 166 -34.66 -8.12 -10.16
CA LYS A 166 -33.23 -7.77 -10.07
C LYS A 166 -32.80 -6.86 -11.21
N THR A 167 -33.25 -7.12 -12.44
CA THR A 167 -33.00 -6.25 -13.59
C THR A 167 -33.55 -4.83 -13.33
N ASP A 168 -34.79 -4.70 -12.84
CA ASP A 168 -35.38 -3.43 -12.42
C ASP A 168 -34.53 -2.69 -11.37
N GLY A 169 -34.08 -3.42 -10.34
CA GLY A 169 -33.24 -2.87 -9.27
C GLY A 169 -31.88 -2.36 -9.75
N ILE A 170 -31.21 -3.07 -10.65
CA ILE A 170 -29.94 -2.64 -11.26
C ILE A 170 -30.17 -1.35 -12.06
N ILE A 171 -31.23 -1.31 -12.86
CA ILE A 171 -31.48 -0.20 -13.79
C ILE A 171 -31.86 1.07 -13.02
N LYS A 172 -32.71 0.96 -11.99
CA LYS A 172 -33.07 2.06 -11.07
C LYS A 172 -31.94 2.49 -10.13
N TYR A 173 -30.84 1.75 -10.09
CA TYR A 173 -29.61 2.20 -9.46
C TYR A 173 -28.71 2.92 -10.48
N ILE A 174 -28.54 2.40 -11.70
CA ILE A 174 -27.78 3.08 -12.75
C ILE A 174 -28.44 4.42 -13.15
N ALA A 175 -29.74 4.42 -13.43
CA ALA A 175 -30.49 5.55 -13.97
C ALA A 175 -31.18 6.42 -12.90
N ARG A 176 -30.67 6.42 -11.66
CA ARG A 176 -31.21 7.26 -10.59
C ARG A 176 -30.82 8.73 -10.82
N GLU A 177 -31.71 9.66 -10.49
CA GLU A 177 -31.34 11.08 -10.39
C GLU A 177 -30.30 11.27 -9.27
N ASP A 178 -29.24 12.01 -9.57
CA ASP A 178 -28.23 12.41 -8.59
C ASP A 178 -28.68 13.65 -7.83
N GLU A 179 -28.70 13.60 -6.49
CA GLU A 179 -29.25 14.72 -5.69
C GLU A 179 -28.38 15.98 -5.77
N ASN A 180 -27.18 15.88 -6.33
CA ASN A 180 -26.07 16.82 -6.13
C ASN A 180 -25.19 17.09 -7.38
N ALA A 181 -25.65 16.78 -8.59
CA ALA A 181 -24.85 16.89 -9.83
C ALA A 181 -24.20 18.27 -10.09
N ASP A 182 -24.75 19.36 -9.54
CA ASP A 182 -24.21 20.74 -9.65
C ASP A 182 -23.22 21.12 -8.52
N ARG A 183 -22.79 20.17 -7.67
CA ARG A 183 -21.92 20.48 -6.52
C ARG A 183 -20.46 20.75 -6.95
N PRO A 184 -19.78 21.77 -6.37
CA PRO A 184 -18.33 21.84 -6.45
C PRO A 184 -17.70 20.56 -5.89
N LYS A 185 -16.59 20.11 -6.50
CA LYS A 185 -15.73 19.04 -5.95
C LYS A 185 -15.50 19.28 -4.46
N GLY A 186 -15.50 18.21 -3.67
CA GLY A 186 -15.36 18.32 -2.23
C GLY A 186 -16.48 19.12 -1.53
N THR A 187 -17.76 18.91 -1.87
CA THR A 187 -18.88 19.40 -1.04
C THR A 187 -19.83 18.31 -0.54
N GLY A 188 -19.31 17.29 0.16
CA GLY A 188 -20.09 16.39 1.04
C GLY A 188 -20.83 15.22 0.36
N TYR A 189 -20.31 14.01 0.55
CA TYR A 189 -20.74 12.77 -0.09
C TYR A 189 -22.02 12.15 0.48
N THR A 190 -22.71 11.36 -0.34
CA THR A 190 -23.93 10.62 0.07
C THR A 190 -23.61 9.17 0.42
N TYR A 191 -23.96 8.77 1.66
CA TYR A 191 -23.78 7.40 2.17
C TYR A 191 -25.10 6.61 2.33
N THR A 192 -26.24 7.16 1.94
CA THR A 192 -27.57 6.54 2.15
C THR A 192 -28.00 5.70 0.96
N ILE A 193 -28.31 4.41 1.18
CA ILE A 193 -28.87 3.49 0.17
C ILE A 193 -30.21 4.04 -0.37
N GLY A 194 -30.41 3.96 -1.68
CA GLY A 194 -31.56 4.50 -2.40
C GLY A 194 -31.42 5.97 -2.83
N LYS A 195 -30.22 6.55 -2.70
CA LYS A 195 -29.84 7.89 -3.18
C LYS A 195 -28.72 7.80 -4.19
N ASP A 196 -28.66 8.73 -5.14
CA ASP A 196 -27.65 8.84 -6.20
C ASP A 196 -27.51 7.59 -7.09
N SER A 197 -26.93 7.79 -8.26
CA SER A 197 -26.77 6.82 -9.32
C SER A 197 -25.56 5.91 -9.07
N ALA A 198 -25.50 4.79 -9.79
CA ALA A 198 -24.33 3.94 -9.81
C ALA A 198 -23.12 4.60 -10.52
N ILE A 199 -23.33 5.65 -11.32
CA ILE A 199 -22.22 6.38 -11.96
C ILE A 199 -21.58 7.33 -10.95
N GLU A 200 -22.39 8.20 -10.34
CA GLU A 200 -21.98 9.12 -9.28
C GLU A 200 -21.38 8.39 -8.06
N ASP A 201 -21.94 7.23 -7.70
CA ASP A 201 -21.37 6.42 -6.63
C ASP A 201 -19.95 5.94 -6.88
N TYR A 202 -19.62 5.63 -8.14
CA TYR A 202 -18.30 5.14 -8.54
C TYR A 202 -17.33 6.32 -8.75
N ALA A 203 -17.82 7.45 -9.27
CA ALA A 203 -17.03 8.69 -9.35
C ALA A 203 -16.65 9.22 -7.95
N GLN A 204 -17.60 9.27 -7.00
CA GLN A 204 -17.31 9.65 -5.62
C GLN A 204 -16.41 8.65 -4.89
N LEU A 205 -16.40 7.36 -5.28
CA LEU A 205 -15.44 6.39 -4.73
C LEU A 205 -14.02 6.70 -5.19
N GLU A 206 -13.84 7.02 -6.46
CA GLU A 206 -12.56 7.39 -7.05
C GLU A 206 -12.01 8.70 -6.48
N GLU A 207 -12.85 9.74 -6.31
CA GLU A 207 -12.48 10.99 -5.64
C GLU A 207 -12.08 10.76 -4.17
N LEU A 208 -12.84 9.94 -3.42
CA LEU A 208 -12.54 9.63 -2.02
C LEU A 208 -11.28 8.78 -1.85
N GLU A 209 -10.96 7.94 -2.84
CA GLU A 209 -9.73 7.14 -2.86
C GLU A 209 -8.53 8.03 -3.18
N GLU A 210 -8.61 8.92 -4.19
CA GLU A 210 -7.55 9.89 -4.49
C GLU A 210 -7.26 10.82 -3.30
N ILE A 211 -8.29 11.31 -2.59
CA ILE A 211 -8.15 12.12 -1.37
C ILE A 211 -7.54 11.32 -0.21
N TYR A 212 -7.82 10.03 -0.09
CA TYR A 212 -7.28 9.19 0.97
C TYR A 212 -5.82 8.77 0.69
N GLU A 213 -5.49 8.41 -0.54
CA GLU A 213 -4.14 7.99 -0.93
C GLU A 213 -3.12 9.13 -0.96
N ASP A 214 -3.57 10.38 -1.14
CA ASP A 214 -2.71 11.58 -1.17
C ASP A 214 -3.30 12.72 -0.31
N PHE A 215 -3.56 12.40 0.97
CA PHE A 215 -4.21 13.33 1.90
C PHE A 215 -3.38 14.59 2.18
N GLU A 216 -2.05 14.53 2.06
CA GLU A 216 -1.18 15.71 2.17
C GLU A 216 -1.38 16.66 0.99
N ALA A 217 -1.36 16.17 -0.26
CA ALA A 217 -1.66 17.01 -1.42
C ALA A 217 -3.09 17.60 -1.37
N TYR A 218 -4.05 16.85 -0.83
CA TYR A 218 -5.41 17.35 -0.57
C TYR A 218 -5.45 18.54 0.42
N LEU A 219 -4.55 18.58 1.40
CA LEU A 219 -4.44 19.71 2.34
C LEU A 219 -3.72 20.92 1.74
N ASP A 220 -2.79 20.71 0.81
CA ASP A 220 -2.04 21.78 0.14
C ASP A 220 -2.75 22.36 -1.10
N ASP A 221 -3.80 21.70 -1.63
CA ASP A 221 -4.56 22.19 -2.77
C ASP A 221 -5.57 23.30 -2.41
N ASP A 222 -5.14 24.55 -2.65
CA ASP A 222 -5.93 25.79 -2.62
C ASP A 222 -7.26 25.72 -3.44
N SER A 223 -7.45 24.73 -4.33
CA SER A 223 -8.70 24.54 -5.08
C SER A 223 -9.87 24.07 -4.21
N TYR A 224 -9.61 23.34 -3.13
CA TYR A 224 -10.60 22.97 -2.12
C TYR A 224 -10.84 24.12 -1.13
N ALA A 225 -11.58 25.14 -1.59
CA ALA A 225 -11.88 26.36 -0.84
C ALA A 225 -12.47 26.14 0.58
N GLU A 226 -13.02 24.96 0.85
CA GLU A 226 -13.26 24.42 2.19
C GLU A 226 -12.84 22.94 2.22
N HIS A 227 -11.67 22.58 2.77
CA HIS A 227 -11.34 21.16 3.03
C HIS A 227 -12.42 20.55 3.93
N ILE A 228 -13.07 19.48 3.45
CA ILE A 228 -14.19 18.81 4.15
C ILE A 228 -13.68 18.01 5.34
N PHE A 229 -12.54 17.35 5.14
CA PHE A 229 -11.95 16.41 6.08
C PHE A 229 -10.88 17.11 6.89
N ALA A 230 -10.96 16.97 8.22
CA ALA A 230 -9.99 17.57 9.13
C ALA A 230 -8.78 16.67 9.41
N THR A 231 -8.89 15.38 9.07
CA THR A 231 -7.92 14.31 9.32
C THR A 231 -8.05 13.23 8.25
N GLU A 232 -6.99 12.47 8.00
CA GLU A 232 -6.98 11.30 7.10
C GLU A 232 -8.03 10.27 7.55
N ASP A 233 -8.17 10.02 8.86
CA ASP A 233 -9.22 9.21 9.48
C ASP A 233 -10.64 9.57 9.02
N ASP A 234 -10.94 10.86 8.81
CA ASP A 234 -12.25 11.31 8.33
C ASP A 234 -12.44 11.03 6.82
N ALA A 235 -11.36 11.06 6.03
CA ALA A 235 -11.38 10.67 4.62
C ALA A 235 -11.52 9.14 4.46
N TYR A 236 -10.78 8.36 5.24
CA TYR A 236 -10.91 6.91 5.32
C TYR A 236 -12.33 6.49 5.72
N ASP A 237 -12.93 7.17 6.69
CA ASP A 237 -14.32 6.93 7.09
C ASP A 237 -15.30 7.20 5.95
N ALA A 238 -15.12 8.31 5.23
CA ALA A 238 -15.94 8.65 4.08
C ALA A 238 -15.84 7.59 2.97
N LEU A 239 -14.63 7.17 2.61
CA LEU A 239 -14.38 6.09 1.65
C LEU A 239 -15.04 4.78 2.11
N SER A 240 -14.84 4.39 3.37
CA SER A 240 -15.41 3.19 3.98
C SER A 240 -16.95 3.18 4.01
N LEU A 241 -17.56 4.34 4.27
CA LEU A 241 -19.01 4.52 4.24
C LEU A 241 -19.57 4.51 2.82
N LYS A 242 -18.86 5.09 1.86
CA LYS A 242 -19.22 5.07 0.44
C LYS A 242 -19.16 3.64 -0.12
N GLN A 243 -18.09 2.90 0.17
CA GLN A 243 -17.99 1.47 -0.20
C GLN A 243 -19.12 0.66 0.41
N ARG A 244 -19.44 0.88 1.71
CA ARG A 244 -20.56 0.23 2.38
C ARG A 244 -21.92 0.57 1.74
N LYS A 245 -22.14 1.81 1.27
CA LYS A 245 -23.36 2.18 0.52
C LYS A 245 -23.48 1.37 -0.77
N VAL A 246 -22.44 1.36 -1.61
CA VAL A 246 -22.44 0.67 -2.91
C VAL A 246 -22.70 -0.83 -2.74
N TYR A 247 -22.12 -1.43 -1.71
CA TYR A 247 -22.43 -2.81 -1.33
C TYR A 247 -23.87 -3.00 -0.86
N GLY A 248 -24.39 -2.08 -0.05
CA GLY A 248 -25.79 -2.07 0.37
C GLY A 248 -26.79 -2.02 -0.80
N GLU A 249 -26.51 -1.25 -1.85
CA GLU A 249 -27.32 -1.22 -3.09
C GLU A 249 -27.30 -2.60 -3.77
N ILE A 250 -26.11 -3.13 -4.07
CA ILE A 250 -25.92 -4.44 -4.73
C ILE A 250 -26.57 -5.58 -3.92
N PHE A 251 -26.43 -5.57 -2.60
CA PHE A 251 -26.97 -6.60 -1.72
C PHE A 251 -28.49 -6.45 -1.52
N THR A 252 -29.04 -5.23 -1.59
CA THR A 252 -30.50 -5.02 -1.63
C THR A 252 -31.12 -5.58 -2.92
N ILE A 253 -30.41 -5.46 -4.05
CA ILE A 253 -30.86 -5.98 -5.36
C ILE A 253 -30.78 -7.51 -5.41
N PHE A 254 -29.62 -8.09 -5.07
CA PHE A 254 -29.36 -9.52 -5.30
C PHE A 254 -29.70 -10.43 -4.11
N GLY A 255 -29.66 -9.93 -2.87
CA GLY A 255 -29.86 -10.72 -1.65
C GLY A 255 -28.91 -11.91 -1.57
N ASP A 256 -29.38 -13.08 -1.13
CA ASP A 256 -28.54 -14.29 -1.10
C ASP A 256 -28.21 -14.89 -2.51
N ASP A 257 -28.69 -14.30 -3.62
CA ASP A 257 -28.56 -14.86 -4.97
C ASP A 257 -27.24 -14.49 -5.67
N ALA A 258 -26.15 -14.96 -5.06
CA ALA A 258 -24.79 -14.87 -5.59
C ALA A 258 -24.64 -15.49 -7.00
N ALA A 259 -25.52 -16.40 -7.41
CA ALA A 259 -25.52 -16.99 -8.74
C ALA A 259 -26.01 -16.01 -9.81
N GLN A 260 -27.09 -15.26 -9.54
CA GLN A 260 -27.52 -14.18 -10.43
C GLN A 260 -26.48 -13.06 -10.50
N PHE A 261 -25.89 -12.66 -9.36
CA PHE A 261 -24.80 -11.68 -9.35
C PHE A 261 -23.62 -12.12 -10.23
N ALA A 262 -23.13 -13.35 -10.05
CA ALA A 262 -22.01 -13.86 -10.84
C ALA A 262 -22.31 -13.89 -12.35
N ARG A 263 -23.54 -14.25 -12.76
CA ARG A 263 -23.94 -14.20 -14.17
C ARG A 263 -24.03 -12.77 -14.71
N ALA A 264 -24.53 -11.82 -13.92
CA ALA A 264 -24.58 -10.40 -14.28
C ALA A 264 -23.16 -9.84 -14.47
N ALA A 265 -22.26 -10.07 -13.51
CA ALA A 265 -20.86 -9.65 -13.58
C ALA A 265 -20.16 -10.19 -14.84
N ILE A 266 -20.25 -11.50 -15.11
CA ILE A 266 -19.68 -12.11 -16.32
C ILE A 266 -20.24 -11.49 -17.60
N ALA A 267 -21.55 -11.27 -17.67
CA ALA A 267 -22.20 -10.72 -18.85
C ALA A 267 -21.83 -9.24 -19.10
N MET A 268 -21.71 -8.45 -18.03
CA MET A 268 -21.35 -7.03 -18.11
C MET A 268 -19.86 -6.82 -18.34
N SER A 269 -18.95 -7.58 -17.72
CA SER A 269 -17.52 -7.53 -18.06
C SER A 269 -17.25 -7.94 -19.51
N ALA A 270 -17.93 -8.98 -20.01
CA ALA A 270 -17.86 -9.36 -21.43
C ALA A 270 -18.44 -8.28 -22.37
N TYR A 271 -19.42 -7.51 -21.89
CA TYR A 271 -20.01 -6.41 -22.64
C TYR A 271 -19.14 -5.14 -22.64
N ALA A 272 -18.49 -4.81 -21.51
CA ALA A 272 -17.53 -3.71 -21.42
C ALA A 272 -16.40 -3.88 -22.44
N VAL A 273 -15.82 -5.09 -22.53
CA VAL A 273 -14.81 -5.42 -23.56
C VAL A 273 -15.36 -5.23 -24.98
N LYS A 274 -16.62 -5.61 -25.24
CA LYS A 274 -17.28 -5.34 -26.54
C LYS A 274 -17.38 -3.83 -26.83
N VAL A 275 -17.81 -3.02 -25.86
CA VAL A 275 -18.02 -1.59 -26.06
C VAL A 275 -16.69 -0.90 -26.40
N VAL A 276 -15.62 -1.22 -25.67
CA VAL A 276 -14.29 -0.66 -25.97
C VAL A 276 -13.82 -1.08 -27.37
N GLU A 277 -13.76 -2.37 -27.68
CA GLU A 277 -13.19 -2.85 -28.96
C GLU A 277 -14.05 -2.55 -30.20
N SER A 278 -15.38 -2.56 -30.08
CA SER A 278 -16.28 -2.50 -31.24
C SER A 278 -17.07 -1.20 -31.39
N VAL A 279 -16.95 -0.28 -30.42
CA VAL A 279 -17.62 1.03 -30.45
C VAL A 279 -16.61 2.16 -30.20
N MET A 280 -15.90 2.15 -29.07
CA MET A 280 -15.01 3.25 -28.66
C MET A 280 -13.76 3.34 -29.56
N LEU A 281 -13.04 2.22 -29.74
CA LEU A 281 -11.86 2.14 -30.60
C LEU A 281 -12.15 2.55 -32.06
N PRO A 282 -13.19 2.02 -32.75
CA PRO A 282 -13.52 2.46 -34.11
C PRO A 282 -13.97 3.93 -34.20
N ALA A 283 -14.60 4.48 -33.16
CA ALA A 283 -14.96 5.88 -33.10
C ALA A 283 -13.71 6.79 -32.99
N TYR A 284 -12.72 6.35 -32.21
CA TYR A 284 -11.42 7.02 -32.08
C TYR A 284 -10.59 6.96 -33.37
N GLU A 285 -10.46 5.78 -33.99
CA GLU A 285 -9.80 5.61 -35.30
C GLU A 285 -10.40 6.54 -36.38
N LYS A 286 -11.72 6.73 -36.35
CA LYS A 286 -12.42 7.65 -37.24
C LYS A 286 -12.12 9.13 -36.94
N ALA A 287 -11.80 9.47 -35.69
CA ALA A 287 -11.49 10.83 -35.25
C ALA A 287 -10.03 11.23 -35.51
N ILE A 288 -9.07 10.35 -35.20
CA ILE A 288 -7.63 10.65 -35.28
C ILE A 288 -6.92 10.05 -36.52
N GLY A 289 -7.50 9.02 -37.14
CA GLY A 289 -6.85 8.22 -38.18
C GLY A 289 -6.52 6.79 -37.73
N GLU A 290 -5.92 6.01 -38.64
CA GLU A 290 -5.52 4.62 -38.38
C GLU A 290 -4.45 4.55 -37.27
N ILE A 291 -4.72 3.81 -36.20
CA ILE A 291 -3.74 3.53 -35.14
C ILE A 291 -2.62 2.68 -35.75
N THR A 292 -1.36 3.06 -35.52
CA THR A 292 -0.21 2.29 -35.97
C THR A 292 0.39 1.48 -34.82
N GLY A 293 -0.04 0.23 -34.64
CA GLY A 293 0.48 -0.69 -33.63
C GLY A 293 0.36 -2.16 -34.02
N ASP A 294 0.87 -3.06 -33.16
CA ASP A 294 0.71 -4.52 -33.31
C ASP A 294 -0.64 -5.03 -32.75
N ASN A 295 -1.33 -4.22 -31.92
CA ASN A 295 -2.66 -4.50 -31.36
C ASN A 295 -3.36 -3.20 -30.96
N ASP A 296 -4.35 -2.79 -31.76
CA ASP A 296 -5.01 -1.48 -31.67
C ASP A 296 -5.79 -1.29 -30.37
N PHE A 297 -6.37 -2.36 -29.81
CA PHE A 297 -7.06 -2.33 -28.51
C PHE A 297 -6.10 -2.02 -27.34
N ILE A 298 -4.91 -2.63 -27.34
CA ILE A 298 -3.89 -2.40 -26.31
C ILE A 298 -3.38 -0.97 -26.40
N GLU A 299 -3.06 -0.48 -27.60
CA GLU A 299 -2.56 0.89 -27.77
C GLU A 299 -3.65 1.94 -27.50
N TYR A 300 -4.92 1.68 -27.82
CA TYR A 300 -6.03 2.54 -27.46
C TYR A 300 -6.19 2.68 -25.94
N MET A 301 -6.25 1.56 -25.22
CA MET A 301 -6.39 1.57 -23.76
C MET A 301 -5.17 2.22 -23.07
N ARG A 302 -3.95 1.97 -23.57
CA ARG A 302 -2.71 2.57 -23.04
C ARG A 302 -2.57 4.06 -23.33
N ASN A 303 -2.95 4.52 -24.52
CA ASN A 303 -2.60 5.86 -24.98
C ASN A 303 -3.78 6.84 -24.90
N GLU A 304 -5.02 6.42 -25.20
CA GLU A 304 -6.22 7.26 -25.08
C GLU A 304 -6.86 7.15 -23.70
N ILE A 305 -7.30 5.94 -23.29
CA ILE A 305 -8.00 5.76 -22.01
C ILE A 305 -7.07 6.01 -20.81
N TYR A 306 -5.78 5.67 -20.97
CA TYR A 306 -4.72 5.71 -19.96
C TYR A 306 -4.87 4.74 -18.77
N ASP A 307 -5.92 3.91 -18.79
CA ASP A 307 -6.18 2.93 -17.75
C ASP A 307 -5.57 1.56 -18.10
N TYR A 308 -4.28 1.41 -17.76
CA TYR A 308 -3.55 0.16 -17.92
C TYR A 308 -4.08 -0.97 -17.01
N ASP A 309 -4.93 -0.67 -16.03
CA ASP A 309 -5.39 -1.61 -15.02
C ASP A 309 -6.72 -2.26 -15.40
N THR A 310 -7.68 -1.46 -15.86
CA THR A 310 -8.81 -1.96 -16.65
C THR A 310 -8.33 -2.76 -17.85
N LEU A 311 -7.26 -2.31 -18.54
CA LEU A 311 -6.66 -3.10 -19.63
C LEU A 311 -6.15 -4.47 -19.16
N SER A 312 -5.39 -4.51 -18.06
CA SER A 312 -4.91 -5.77 -17.45
C SER A 312 -6.08 -6.69 -17.07
N TYR A 313 -7.10 -6.14 -16.40
CA TYR A 313 -8.30 -6.85 -16.01
C TYR A 313 -9.07 -7.40 -17.23
N MET A 314 -9.24 -6.60 -18.29
CA MET A 314 -9.95 -7.02 -19.50
C MET A 314 -9.22 -8.16 -20.25
N LEU A 315 -7.89 -8.13 -20.31
CA LEU A 315 -7.08 -9.20 -20.90
C LEU A 315 -7.13 -10.48 -20.04
N ALA A 316 -6.91 -10.36 -18.73
CA ALA A 316 -7.03 -11.48 -17.80
C ALA A 316 -8.44 -12.10 -17.82
N PHE A 317 -9.49 -11.28 -17.86
CA PHE A 317 -10.88 -11.72 -18.02
C PHE A 317 -11.09 -12.48 -19.33
N ARG A 318 -10.58 -11.97 -20.46
CA ARG A 318 -10.65 -12.66 -21.76
C ARG A 318 -10.02 -14.06 -21.70
N GLU A 319 -8.87 -14.20 -21.06
CA GLU A 319 -8.15 -15.47 -20.93
C GLU A 319 -8.82 -16.44 -19.95
N TYR A 320 -9.17 -15.95 -18.75
CA TYR A 320 -9.81 -16.73 -17.68
C TYR A 320 -11.17 -17.27 -18.11
N THR A 321 -11.96 -16.43 -18.78
CA THR A 321 -13.30 -16.80 -19.28
C THR A 321 -13.29 -17.46 -20.65
N GLY A 322 -12.18 -17.39 -21.39
CA GLY A 322 -12.11 -17.84 -22.79
C GLY A 322 -13.14 -17.09 -23.65
N LEU A 323 -13.15 -15.77 -23.55
CA LEU A 323 -14.02 -14.86 -24.31
C LEU A 323 -13.65 -14.91 -25.79
N ASP A 324 -14.60 -15.25 -26.65
CA ASP A 324 -14.39 -15.29 -28.11
C ASP A 324 -14.65 -13.92 -28.79
N ALA A 325 -14.38 -13.85 -30.09
CA ALA A 325 -14.59 -12.66 -30.91
C ALA A 325 -16.08 -12.30 -31.16
N GLU A 326 -17.02 -13.13 -30.71
CA GLU A 326 -18.45 -12.79 -30.63
C GLU A 326 -18.85 -12.34 -29.21
N TYR A 327 -17.87 -12.12 -28.33
CA TYR A 327 -18.03 -11.73 -26.93
C TYR A 327 -18.87 -12.75 -26.13
N LYS A 328 -18.61 -14.04 -26.36
CA LYS A 328 -19.20 -15.17 -25.65
C LYS A 328 -18.16 -15.87 -24.79
N VAL A 329 -18.52 -16.11 -23.53
CA VAL A 329 -17.68 -16.80 -22.55
C VAL A 329 -17.81 -18.32 -22.70
N SER A 330 -16.67 -18.98 -22.96
CA SER A 330 -16.60 -20.45 -23.12
C SER A 330 -16.27 -21.20 -21.82
N LYS A 331 -15.54 -20.58 -20.88
CA LYS A 331 -15.12 -21.15 -19.58
C LYS A 331 -15.95 -20.58 -18.42
N LYS A 332 -17.29 -20.72 -18.46
CA LYS A 332 -18.19 -20.14 -17.44
C LYS A 332 -17.93 -20.63 -16.00
N SER A 333 -17.50 -21.88 -15.82
CA SER A 333 -17.31 -22.52 -14.49
C SER A 333 -16.41 -21.71 -13.54
N ASP A 334 -15.21 -21.37 -13.98
CA ASP A 334 -14.23 -20.71 -13.10
C ASP A 334 -14.64 -19.27 -12.76
N ALA A 335 -15.17 -18.54 -13.74
CA ALA A 335 -15.72 -17.19 -13.54
C ALA A 335 -16.92 -17.18 -12.57
N MET A 336 -17.82 -18.16 -12.68
CA MET A 336 -18.94 -18.30 -11.75
C MET A 336 -18.48 -18.62 -10.33
N SER A 337 -17.40 -19.41 -10.20
CA SER A 337 -16.77 -19.67 -8.91
C SER A 337 -16.17 -18.38 -8.33
N LEU A 338 -15.39 -17.65 -9.13
CA LEU A 338 -14.71 -16.40 -8.76
C LEU A 338 -15.68 -15.35 -8.21
N PHE A 339 -16.63 -14.88 -9.04
CA PHE A 339 -17.58 -13.84 -8.65
C PHE A 339 -18.59 -14.33 -7.60
N GLY A 340 -18.97 -15.62 -7.64
CA GLY A 340 -19.90 -16.20 -6.68
C GLY A 340 -19.30 -16.36 -5.27
N TYR A 341 -18.02 -16.72 -5.15
CA TYR A 341 -17.30 -16.77 -3.88
C TYR A 341 -17.10 -15.37 -3.28
N HIS A 342 -16.63 -14.45 -4.12
CA HIS A 342 -16.44 -13.03 -3.82
C HIS A 342 -17.70 -12.35 -3.26
N TYR A 343 -18.84 -12.51 -3.95
CA TYR A 343 -20.13 -12.00 -3.48
C TYR A 343 -20.52 -12.59 -2.12
N GLN A 344 -20.45 -13.93 -1.95
CA GLN A 344 -20.82 -14.58 -0.69
C GLN A 344 -19.97 -14.11 0.50
N TYR A 345 -18.68 -13.86 0.25
CA TYR A 345 -17.76 -13.37 1.27
C TYR A 345 -18.18 -11.98 1.75
N LYS A 346 -18.41 -11.06 0.81
CA LYS A 346 -18.69 -9.65 1.11
C LYS A 346 -20.13 -9.36 1.54
N HIS A 347 -21.10 -10.11 1.02
CA HIS A 347 -22.47 -10.08 1.52
C HIS A 347 -22.53 -10.47 3.01
N ARG A 348 -21.70 -11.45 3.42
CA ARG A 348 -21.62 -11.90 4.80
C ARG A 348 -20.91 -10.89 5.72
N ASP A 349 -19.83 -10.28 5.24
CA ASP A 349 -19.11 -9.18 5.91
C ASP A 349 -20.00 -7.94 6.12
N TYR A 350 -20.68 -7.48 5.07
CA TYR A 350 -21.63 -6.37 5.15
C TYR A 350 -22.74 -6.62 6.18
N GLY A 351 -23.29 -7.83 6.20
CA GLY A 351 -24.34 -8.27 7.13
C GLY A 351 -23.90 -8.43 8.59
N VAL A 352 -22.63 -8.22 8.94
CA VAL A 352 -22.16 -8.17 10.33
C VAL A 352 -22.74 -6.97 11.08
N PHE A 353 -22.95 -5.84 10.41
CA PHE A 353 -23.40 -4.58 11.02
C PHE A 353 -24.84 -4.25 10.66
N ASP A 354 -25.61 -3.78 11.64
CA ASP A 354 -26.98 -3.31 11.45
C ASP A 354 -27.02 -1.77 11.44
N ASP A 355 -27.10 -1.18 10.24
CA ASP A 355 -27.12 0.28 10.06
C ASP A 355 -28.41 0.95 10.59
N SER A 356 -29.44 0.15 10.93
CA SER A 356 -30.63 0.62 11.65
C SER A 356 -30.38 0.80 13.15
N VAL A 357 -29.38 0.12 13.72
CA VAL A 357 -28.94 0.34 15.10
C VAL A 357 -28.18 1.65 15.16
N LYS A 358 -28.62 2.53 16.07
CA LYS A 358 -27.99 3.83 16.34
C LYS A 358 -27.19 3.81 17.63
N LYS A 359 -26.02 4.42 17.57
CA LYS A 359 -25.06 4.64 18.66
C LYS A 359 -24.94 6.14 18.91
N THR A 360 -24.62 6.54 20.15
CA THR A 360 -24.33 7.94 20.48
C THR A 360 -22.83 8.10 20.67
N TYR A 361 -22.21 8.91 19.82
CA TYR A 361 -20.79 9.26 19.91
C TYR A 361 -20.66 10.79 19.93
N GLU A 362 -19.95 11.33 20.92
CA GLU A 362 -19.75 12.78 21.12
C GLU A 362 -21.03 13.65 21.07
N GLY A 363 -22.17 13.06 21.44
CA GLY A 363 -23.48 13.72 21.41
C GLY A 363 -24.19 13.75 20.05
N LYS A 364 -23.58 13.17 19.02
CA LYS A 364 -24.22 12.87 17.72
C LYS A 364 -24.80 11.45 17.73
N GLU A 365 -25.83 11.22 16.93
CA GLU A 365 -26.39 9.89 16.65
C GLU A 365 -25.82 9.38 15.32
N ILE A 366 -25.19 8.20 15.34
CA ILE A 366 -24.52 7.56 14.20
C ILE A 366 -24.94 6.08 14.09
N THR A 367 -24.71 5.45 12.95
CA THR A 367 -24.91 4.00 12.73
C THR A 367 -23.98 3.14 13.59
N GLU A 368 -24.27 1.84 13.67
CA GLU A 368 -23.39 0.87 14.30
C GLU A 368 -22.02 0.77 13.61
N TYR A 369 -21.98 0.87 12.26
CA TYR A 369 -20.76 0.81 11.47
C TYR A 369 -19.89 2.07 11.62
N GLU A 370 -20.49 3.27 11.55
CA GLU A 370 -19.78 4.54 11.86
C GLU A 370 -19.17 4.52 13.28
N TYR A 371 -19.86 3.91 14.26
CA TYR A 371 -19.30 3.80 15.60
C TYR A 371 -18.17 2.77 15.69
N PHE A 372 -18.17 1.72 14.87
CA PHE A 372 -17.03 0.82 14.75
C PHE A 372 -15.82 1.54 14.14
N LEU A 373 -16.00 2.29 13.06
CA LEU A 373 -14.96 3.10 12.42
C LEU A 373 -14.35 4.13 13.40
N LYS A 374 -15.18 4.92 14.10
CA LYS A 374 -14.69 5.85 15.14
C LYS A 374 -14.06 5.18 16.38
N LEU A 375 -14.09 3.84 16.47
CA LEU A 375 -13.34 3.07 17.45
C LEU A 375 -12.07 2.42 16.86
N SER A 376 -12.01 2.07 15.56
CA SER A 376 -10.80 1.49 14.95
C SER A 376 -9.61 2.45 14.95
N HIS A 377 -9.87 3.74 14.81
CA HIS A 377 -8.83 4.79 14.75
C HIS A 377 -8.25 5.13 16.13
N LYS A 378 -8.79 4.56 17.20
CA LYS A 378 -8.33 4.86 18.57
C LYS A 378 -7.10 4.04 18.94
N SER A 379 -5.94 4.69 19.01
CA SER A 379 -4.71 4.12 19.59
C SER A 379 -4.90 3.65 21.05
N TYR A 380 -5.88 4.20 21.79
CA TYR A 380 -6.38 3.65 23.06
C TYR A 380 -7.82 4.10 23.37
N PHE A 381 -8.56 3.29 24.14
CA PHE A 381 -9.94 3.58 24.52
C PHE A 381 -10.03 4.37 25.83
N THR A 382 -10.89 5.38 25.87
CA THR A 382 -11.03 6.28 27.03
C THR A 382 -11.90 5.71 28.15
N SER A 383 -12.70 4.68 27.84
CA SER A 383 -13.52 3.96 28.80
C SER A 383 -13.43 2.45 28.64
N GLU A 384 -13.76 1.73 29.72
CA GLU A 384 -13.91 0.27 29.68
C GLU A 384 -14.96 -0.16 28.65
N GLN A 385 -16.04 0.60 28.48
CA GLN A 385 -17.11 0.25 27.55
C GLN A 385 -16.67 0.37 26.09
N GLU A 386 -15.93 1.42 25.71
CA GLU A 386 -15.37 1.56 24.36
C GLU A 386 -14.44 0.39 24.01
N ALA A 387 -13.56 0.01 24.93
CA ALA A 387 -12.65 -1.12 24.76
C ALA A 387 -13.38 -2.45 24.60
N LEU A 388 -14.50 -2.63 25.32
CA LEU A 388 -15.34 -3.82 25.22
C LEU A 388 -16.21 -3.81 23.95
N ASP A 389 -16.69 -2.65 23.51
CA ASP A 389 -17.51 -2.47 22.29
C ASP A 389 -16.67 -2.69 21.02
N TYR A 390 -15.46 -2.12 20.91
CA TYR A 390 -14.58 -2.33 19.75
C TYR A 390 -14.21 -3.79 19.56
N ARG A 391 -13.73 -4.38 20.66
CA ARG A 391 -13.51 -5.80 20.85
C ARG A 391 -14.78 -6.58 20.47
N ASP A 392 -15.97 -6.08 20.85
CA ASP A 392 -17.23 -6.71 20.49
C ASP A 392 -17.66 -6.53 19.01
N TYR A 393 -16.97 -5.70 18.22
CA TYR A 393 -17.13 -5.62 16.77
C TYR A 393 -16.16 -6.53 16.01
N ASP A 394 -14.85 -6.50 16.29
CA ASP A 394 -13.89 -7.43 15.65
C ASP A 394 -14.27 -8.89 15.97
N ARG A 395 -14.75 -9.15 17.19
CA ARG A 395 -15.54 -10.32 17.59
C ARG A 395 -16.48 -10.85 16.53
N ARG A 396 -17.39 -9.97 16.15
CA ARG A 396 -18.59 -10.32 15.41
C ARG A 396 -18.19 -10.54 13.96
N GLN A 397 -17.28 -9.70 13.45
CA GLN A 397 -16.67 -9.88 12.14
C GLN A 397 -15.94 -11.23 12.02
N TYR A 398 -14.99 -11.53 12.92
CA TYR A 398 -14.18 -12.74 12.81
C TYR A 398 -15.05 -14.00 12.80
N GLU A 399 -16.02 -14.09 13.70
CA GLU A 399 -16.91 -15.25 13.73
C GLU A 399 -17.89 -15.29 12.55
N GLN A 400 -18.60 -14.19 12.29
CA GLN A 400 -19.77 -14.21 11.41
C GLN A 400 -19.40 -14.06 9.93
N ALA A 401 -18.31 -13.36 9.61
CA ALA A 401 -17.82 -13.17 8.25
C ALA A 401 -16.60 -14.03 7.91
N TYR A 402 -15.63 -14.17 8.83
CA TYR A 402 -14.29 -14.64 8.49
C TYR A 402 -13.92 -16.05 8.96
N ARG A 403 -14.69 -16.72 9.84
CA ARG A 403 -14.31 -18.03 10.36
C ARG A 403 -14.61 -19.21 9.42
N TYR A 404 -14.18 -19.16 8.17
CA TYR A 404 -14.24 -20.30 7.26
C TYR A 404 -13.22 -21.39 7.59
N SER A 405 -13.46 -22.62 7.10
CA SER A 405 -12.49 -23.70 7.17
C SER A 405 -11.25 -23.38 6.32
N ALA A 406 -10.06 -23.86 6.70
CA ALA A 406 -8.85 -23.69 5.88
C ALA A 406 -9.01 -24.31 4.47
N ALA A 407 -9.85 -25.35 4.34
CA ALA A 407 -10.21 -25.95 3.05
C ALA A 407 -11.13 -25.05 2.21
N CYS A 408 -12.09 -24.35 2.82
CA CYS A 408 -12.92 -23.36 2.14
C CYS A 408 -12.08 -22.18 1.67
N TYR A 409 -11.22 -21.64 2.54
CA TYR A 409 -10.32 -20.54 2.17
C TYR A 409 -9.36 -20.92 1.04
N LYS A 410 -8.83 -22.15 1.03
CA LYS A 410 -8.00 -22.64 -0.09
C LYS A 410 -8.76 -22.63 -1.42
N LYS A 411 -10.03 -23.06 -1.46
CA LYS A 411 -10.87 -22.96 -2.68
C LYS A 411 -11.13 -21.51 -3.09
N TYR A 412 -11.44 -20.65 -2.12
CA TYR A 412 -11.67 -19.21 -2.33
C TYR A 412 -10.45 -18.56 -2.98
N TYR A 413 -9.31 -18.61 -2.28
CA TYR A 413 -8.07 -17.98 -2.75
C TYR A 413 -7.51 -18.66 -4.01
N GLU A 414 -7.70 -19.97 -4.22
CA GLU A 414 -7.33 -20.61 -5.49
C GLU A 414 -8.01 -19.93 -6.70
N LYS A 415 -9.30 -19.59 -6.60
CA LYS A 415 -9.99 -18.88 -7.69
C LYS A 415 -9.49 -17.45 -7.86
N GLN A 416 -9.36 -16.69 -6.77
CA GLN A 416 -8.88 -15.30 -6.78
C GLN A 416 -7.44 -15.22 -7.33
N LEU A 417 -6.52 -16.00 -6.76
CA LEU A 417 -5.11 -16.02 -7.15
C LEU A 417 -4.91 -16.54 -8.57
N ASN A 418 -5.72 -17.49 -9.06
CA ASN A 418 -5.62 -17.91 -10.47
C ASN A 418 -6.09 -16.81 -11.45
N PHE A 419 -6.94 -15.88 -11.02
CA PHE A 419 -7.31 -14.70 -11.82
C PHE A 419 -6.22 -13.62 -11.73
N GLN A 420 -5.75 -13.31 -10.51
CA GLN A 420 -4.65 -12.37 -10.25
C GLN A 420 -3.35 -12.77 -10.99
N ALA A 421 -3.06 -14.07 -11.10
CA ALA A 421 -1.92 -14.56 -11.88
C ALA A 421 -1.98 -14.11 -13.35
N LEU A 422 -3.16 -14.20 -13.99
CA LEU A 422 -3.34 -13.76 -15.37
C LEU A 422 -3.28 -12.23 -15.51
N GLN A 423 -3.69 -11.49 -14.48
CA GLN A 423 -3.46 -10.04 -14.44
C GLN A 423 -1.96 -9.77 -14.37
N GLU A 424 -1.22 -10.34 -13.41
CA GLU A 424 0.23 -10.16 -13.28
C GLU A 424 1.00 -10.57 -14.56
N GLU A 425 0.62 -11.66 -15.22
CA GLU A 425 1.19 -12.10 -16.51
C GLU A 425 0.94 -11.08 -17.64
N ASN A 426 -0.29 -10.53 -17.71
CA ASN A 426 -0.61 -9.45 -18.64
C ASN A 426 0.14 -8.17 -18.29
N GLU A 427 0.27 -7.81 -17.01
CA GLU A 427 1.00 -6.62 -16.57
C GLU A 427 2.48 -6.68 -16.89
N ILE A 428 3.13 -7.85 -16.73
CA ILE A 428 4.52 -8.05 -17.15
C ILE A 428 4.70 -7.68 -18.63
N THR A 429 3.69 -7.95 -19.47
CA THR A 429 3.67 -7.62 -20.90
C THR A 429 3.25 -6.16 -21.15
N LEU A 430 2.25 -5.64 -20.43
CA LEU A 430 1.74 -4.27 -20.58
C LEU A 430 2.76 -3.22 -20.14
N TYR A 431 3.61 -3.57 -19.18
CA TYR A 431 4.71 -2.74 -18.66
C TYR A 431 6.08 -3.19 -19.18
N TYR A 432 6.12 -4.08 -20.18
CA TYR A 432 7.34 -4.50 -20.82
C TYR A 432 7.96 -3.35 -21.62
N ASN A 433 9.29 -3.20 -21.51
CA ASN A 433 10.09 -2.31 -22.36
C ASN A 433 9.78 -0.81 -22.21
N GLY A 434 9.69 -0.33 -20.97
CA GLY A 434 9.90 1.09 -20.64
C GLY A 434 11.20 1.60 -21.30
N TYR A 435 11.13 2.77 -21.94
CA TYR A 435 12.15 3.24 -22.87
C TYR A 435 13.54 3.36 -22.20
N GLY A 436 14.60 3.06 -22.96
CA GLY A 436 15.98 3.05 -22.45
C GLY A 436 16.47 1.71 -21.86
N GLY A 437 15.62 0.66 -21.80
CA GLY A 437 16.05 -0.68 -21.43
C GLY A 437 16.37 -0.87 -19.94
N ARG A 438 15.77 -0.05 -19.07
CA ARG A 438 15.89 -0.16 -17.60
C ARG A 438 15.25 -1.45 -17.06
N PHE A 439 14.11 -1.87 -17.65
CA PHE A 439 13.41 -3.11 -17.32
C PHE A 439 13.22 -4.01 -18.55
N PRO A 440 14.30 -4.66 -19.03
CA PRO A 440 14.24 -5.54 -20.19
C PRO A 440 13.47 -6.85 -19.94
N ASP A 441 13.00 -7.09 -18.71
CA ASP A 441 12.24 -8.27 -18.29
C ASP A 441 10.87 -7.94 -17.65
N GLY A 442 10.39 -6.69 -17.73
CA GLY A 442 9.07 -6.25 -17.21
C GLY A 442 9.00 -6.05 -15.68
N ILE A 443 7.77 -6.01 -15.13
CA ILE A 443 7.53 -5.63 -13.72
C ILE A 443 7.83 -6.71 -12.67
N GLY A 444 7.93 -7.99 -13.05
CA GLY A 444 8.17 -9.08 -12.08
C GLY A 444 9.51 -8.99 -11.35
N TYR A 445 9.64 -9.67 -10.21
CA TYR A 445 10.94 -9.84 -9.54
C TYR A 445 11.73 -10.99 -10.18
N TYR A 446 13.03 -10.79 -10.36
CA TYR A 446 13.86 -11.66 -11.18
C TYR A 446 15.02 -12.32 -10.39
N ASN A 447 14.91 -13.62 -10.13
CA ASN A 447 15.88 -14.37 -9.32
C ASN A 447 17.02 -14.99 -10.16
N GLY A 448 17.91 -14.13 -10.68
CA GLY A 448 19.20 -14.55 -11.28
C GLY A 448 19.15 -14.93 -12.78
N SER A 449 20.14 -14.44 -13.54
CA SER A 449 20.14 -14.29 -15.01
C SER A 449 19.68 -15.49 -15.87
N THR A 450 18.54 -15.39 -16.57
CA THR A 450 18.22 -15.89 -17.94
C THR A 450 16.76 -15.59 -18.39
N SER A 451 16.56 -14.45 -19.08
CA SER A 451 15.46 -14.11 -20.02
C SER A 451 13.99 -13.98 -19.55
N ALA A 452 13.41 -12.80 -19.86
CA ALA A 452 12.03 -12.28 -19.80
C ALA A 452 10.82 -13.16 -20.22
N THR A 453 10.96 -14.44 -20.57
CA THR A 453 9.86 -15.24 -21.17
C THR A 453 9.74 -16.65 -20.62
N GLY A 454 10.14 -16.87 -19.36
CA GLY A 454 10.13 -18.18 -18.73
C GLY A 454 9.79 -18.18 -17.24
N SER A 455 9.52 -19.38 -16.72
CA SER A 455 9.04 -19.72 -15.38
C SER A 455 9.97 -19.37 -14.18
N GLY A 456 10.93 -18.45 -14.38
CA GLY A 456 11.90 -17.99 -13.38
C GLY A 456 11.53 -16.67 -12.69
N VAL A 457 10.50 -15.97 -13.17
CA VAL A 457 9.96 -14.78 -12.49
C VAL A 457 9.25 -15.20 -11.19
N THR A 458 9.40 -14.38 -10.16
CA THR A 458 8.64 -14.48 -8.91
C THR A 458 7.69 -13.28 -8.83
N THR A 459 6.45 -13.55 -8.44
CA THR A 459 5.36 -12.57 -8.36
C THR A 459 4.62 -12.70 -7.02
N TYR A 460 3.88 -11.66 -6.63
CA TYR A 460 3.03 -11.66 -5.43
C TYR A 460 2.15 -12.92 -5.36
N THR A 461 1.39 -13.18 -6.43
CA THR A 461 0.45 -14.32 -6.47
C THR A 461 1.12 -15.67 -6.25
N LYS A 462 2.28 -15.89 -6.86
CA LYS A 462 3.02 -17.16 -6.71
C LYS A 462 3.49 -17.38 -5.28
N GLU A 463 4.02 -16.34 -4.64
CA GLU A 463 4.45 -16.40 -3.23
C GLU A 463 3.25 -16.64 -2.29
N MET A 464 2.10 -16.01 -2.54
CA MET A 464 0.86 -16.25 -1.77
C MET A 464 0.29 -17.66 -1.97
N GLN A 465 0.33 -18.21 -3.18
CA GLN A 465 -0.06 -19.60 -3.43
C GLN A 465 0.82 -20.58 -2.64
N GLU A 466 2.14 -20.33 -2.58
CA GLU A 466 3.07 -21.10 -1.75
C GLU A 466 2.77 -20.91 -0.25
N ALA A 467 2.54 -19.69 0.23
CA ALA A 467 2.18 -19.39 1.63
C ALA A 467 0.94 -20.18 2.09
N LEU A 468 -0.14 -20.13 1.31
CA LEU A 468 -1.38 -20.85 1.56
C LEU A 468 -1.17 -22.37 1.61
N SER A 469 -0.25 -22.90 0.80
CA SER A 469 0.08 -24.33 0.80
C SER A 469 0.82 -24.76 2.08
N LEU A 470 1.71 -23.92 2.59
CA LEU A 470 2.60 -24.20 3.72
C LEU A 470 1.92 -24.07 5.08
N GLY A 471 1.44 -22.86 5.42
CA GLY A 471 1.22 -22.49 6.82
C GLY A 471 -0.12 -21.87 7.20
N PHE A 472 -0.96 -21.50 6.23
CA PHE A 472 -2.20 -20.77 6.47
C PHE A 472 -3.16 -21.44 7.47
N GLU A 473 -3.25 -22.78 7.48
CA GLU A 473 -4.07 -23.48 8.48
C GLU A 473 -3.55 -23.27 9.92
N ALA A 474 -2.23 -23.21 10.12
CA ALA A 474 -1.65 -22.94 11.41
C ALA A 474 -1.85 -21.47 11.84
N THR A 475 -1.76 -20.53 10.90
CA THR A 475 -2.10 -19.12 11.15
C THR A 475 -3.55 -18.98 11.62
N LEU A 476 -4.51 -19.67 10.98
CA LEU A 476 -5.92 -19.69 11.44
C LEU A 476 -6.09 -20.29 12.85
N LYS A 477 -5.30 -21.31 13.23
CA LYS A 477 -5.32 -21.84 14.61
C LYS A 477 -4.78 -20.84 15.63
N LEU A 478 -3.82 -20.00 15.26
CA LEU A 478 -3.33 -18.93 16.14
C LEU A 478 -4.37 -17.82 16.27
N SER A 479 -5.07 -17.47 15.18
CA SER A 479 -6.22 -16.54 15.20
C SER A 479 -7.31 -17.01 16.16
N ASP A 480 -7.71 -18.27 16.08
CA ASP A 480 -8.66 -18.93 16.99
C ASP A 480 -8.29 -18.77 18.48
N VAL A 481 -7.00 -18.92 18.79
CA VAL A 481 -6.49 -18.88 20.16
C VAL A 481 -6.34 -17.44 20.66
N ASN A 482 -5.97 -16.49 19.81
CA ASN A 482 -5.97 -15.06 20.14
C ASN A 482 -7.40 -14.57 20.45
N TRP A 483 -8.37 -15.01 19.65
CA TRP A 483 -9.80 -14.79 19.85
C TRP A 483 -10.32 -15.38 21.18
N GLU A 484 -9.73 -16.51 21.65
CA GLU A 484 -10.04 -17.10 22.95
C GLU A 484 -9.38 -16.34 24.12
N TYR A 485 -8.15 -15.85 23.94
CA TYR A 485 -7.41 -15.11 24.99
C TYR A 485 -8.10 -13.80 25.38
N THR A 486 -8.39 -12.98 24.38
CA THR A 486 -9.20 -11.75 24.44
C THR A 486 -10.66 -12.05 24.79
N GLY A 487 -11.08 -13.32 24.68
CA GLY A 487 -12.32 -13.91 25.17
C GLY A 487 -12.61 -13.67 26.67
N VAL A 488 -11.69 -13.05 27.40
CA VAL A 488 -11.83 -12.67 28.81
C VAL A 488 -11.82 -11.14 28.92
N ASP A 489 -12.92 -10.54 29.39
CA ASP A 489 -13.04 -9.07 29.53
C ASP A 489 -11.87 -8.49 30.33
N ASN A 490 -11.47 -9.16 31.41
CA ASN A 490 -10.32 -8.77 32.23
C ASN A 490 -9.00 -8.72 31.46
N ASN A 491 -8.78 -9.53 30.42
CA ASN A 491 -7.55 -9.47 29.63
C ASN A 491 -7.54 -8.20 28.76
N VAL A 492 -8.67 -7.90 28.12
CA VAL A 492 -8.87 -6.70 27.30
C VAL A 492 -8.79 -5.43 28.16
N LEU A 493 -9.45 -5.42 29.33
CA LEU A 493 -9.43 -4.27 30.24
C LEU A 493 -8.06 -4.02 30.88
N ARG A 494 -7.29 -5.08 31.21
CA ARG A 494 -5.89 -4.91 31.65
C ARG A 494 -5.02 -4.34 30.53
N TYR A 495 -5.14 -4.88 29.31
CA TYR A 495 -4.40 -4.36 28.16
C TYR A 495 -4.74 -2.89 27.88
N ASN A 496 -6.03 -2.54 27.76
CA ASN A 496 -6.44 -1.15 27.56
C ASN A 496 -5.97 -0.26 28.71
N SER A 497 -6.10 -0.69 29.96
CA SER A 497 -5.62 0.10 31.10
C SER A 497 -4.09 0.32 31.08
N ALA A 498 -3.30 -0.62 30.58
CA ALA A 498 -1.86 -0.43 30.39
C ALA A 498 -1.59 0.53 29.22
N ASN A 499 -2.23 0.29 28.09
CA ASN A 499 -2.16 1.08 26.86
C ASN A 499 -2.51 2.56 27.12
N THR A 500 -3.70 2.85 27.66
CA THR A 500 -4.12 4.20 28.07
C THR A 500 -3.20 4.83 29.12
N ASN A 501 -2.51 4.04 29.96
CA ASN A 501 -1.58 4.61 30.94
C ASN A 501 -0.26 5.06 30.33
N TRP A 502 0.16 4.42 29.23
CA TRP A 502 1.36 4.78 28.46
C TRP A 502 1.04 5.87 27.43
N ASN A 503 0.14 5.60 26.48
CA ASN A 503 -0.12 6.46 25.31
C ASN A 503 -0.89 7.77 25.61
N LYS A 504 -1.27 8.04 26.86
CA LYS A 504 -1.73 9.38 27.28
C LYS A 504 -0.59 10.32 27.71
N LEU A 505 0.63 9.81 27.82
CA LEU A 505 1.80 10.59 28.20
C LEU A 505 2.34 11.34 26.97
N THR A 506 2.77 12.57 27.16
CA THR A 506 3.51 13.32 26.13
C THR A 506 4.90 12.70 25.92
N ASP A 507 5.56 12.98 24.80
CA ASP A 507 6.86 12.39 24.46
C ASP A 507 7.92 12.67 25.55
N GLU A 508 8.02 13.92 26.04
CA GLU A 508 8.86 14.29 27.19
C GLU A 508 8.58 13.45 28.45
N GLN A 509 7.33 13.01 28.64
CA GLN A 509 6.94 12.13 29.74
C GLN A 509 7.21 10.65 29.43
N GLN A 510 7.17 10.22 28.18
CA GLN A 510 7.55 8.88 27.75
C GLN A 510 9.08 8.68 27.79
N GLU A 511 9.87 9.72 27.56
CA GLU A 511 11.32 9.72 27.77
C GLU A 511 11.71 9.64 29.25
N ALA A 512 10.88 10.18 30.15
CA ALA A 512 11.19 10.27 31.57
C ALA A 512 11.42 8.87 32.20
N PRO A 513 12.59 8.59 32.81
CA PRO A 513 12.89 7.28 33.43
C PRO A 513 11.89 6.81 34.50
N SER A 514 11.16 7.75 35.12
CA SER A 514 10.11 7.44 36.08
C SER A 514 8.87 6.78 35.46
N ASN A 515 8.67 6.93 34.15
CA ASN A 515 7.46 6.50 33.46
C ASN A 515 7.68 5.25 32.59
N LYS A 516 8.94 4.86 32.30
CA LYS A 516 9.27 3.65 31.52
C LYS A 516 8.65 2.35 32.06
N ILE A 517 8.37 2.27 33.37
CA ILE A 517 7.62 1.14 33.96
C ILE A 517 6.19 1.00 33.41
N LEU A 518 5.60 2.07 32.87
CA LEU A 518 4.28 2.04 32.23
C LEU A 518 4.34 1.39 30.85
N ASN A 519 5.41 1.62 30.07
CA ASN A 519 5.66 0.86 28.84
C ASN A 519 5.84 -0.63 29.14
N VAL A 520 6.71 -0.98 30.10
CA VAL A 520 6.94 -2.38 30.52
C VAL A 520 5.63 -3.06 30.95
N ARG A 521 4.68 -2.35 31.56
CA ARG A 521 3.35 -2.91 31.89
C ARG A 521 2.50 -3.23 30.65
N LEU A 522 2.60 -2.41 29.60
CA LEU A 522 1.94 -2.67 28.30
C LEU A 522 2.58 -3.87 27.60
N GLU A 523 3.90 -3.88 27.48
CA GLU A 523 4.69 -4.97 26.91
C GLU A 523 4.46 -6.30 27.65
N LEU A 524 4.29 -6.27 28.97
CA LEU A 524 3.93 -7.46 29.77
C LEU A 524 2.51 -7.97 29.49
N GLU A 525 1.53 -7.14 29.14
CA GLU A 525 0.19 -7.63 28.73
C GLU A 525 0.20 -8.16 27.28
N GLN A 526 0.99 -7.56 26.38
CA GLN A 526 1.26 -8.11 25.05
C GLN A 526 1.92 -9.50 25.16
N LEU A 527 2.99 -9.61 25.95
CA LEU A 527 3.76 -10.84 26.14
C LEU A 527 2.93 -11.96 26.81
N LYS A 528 1.95 -11.62 27.66
CA LYS A 528 0.97 -12.60 28.20
C LYS A 528 0.05 -13.17 27.11
N SER A 529 -0.37 -12.36 26.13
CA SER A 529 -1.13 -12.86 24.97
C SER A 529 -0.30 -13.85 24.14
N GLN A 530 0.98 -13.53 23.93
CA GLN A 530 1.90 -14.41 23.22
C GLN A 530 2.18 -15.70 23.99
N ASP A 531 2.46 -15.64 25.30
CA ASP A 531 2.65 -16.83 26.15
C ASP A 531 1.41 -17.73 26.14
N TYR A 532 0.20 -17.16 26.28
CA TYR A 532 -1.04 -17.92 26.16
C TYR A 532 -1.12 -18.63 24.81
N SER A 533 -0.90 -17.89 23.72
CA SER A 533 -1.04 -18.39 22.34
C SER A 533 -0.08 -19.54 22.04
N ILE A 534 1.21 -19.39 22.36
CA ILE A 534 2.21 -20.43 22.07
C ILE A 534 2.14 -21.64 23.01
N ASN A 535 1.62 -21.47 24.23
CA ASN A 535 1.44 -22.58 25.19
C ASN A 535 0.04 -23.20 25.15
N HIS A 536 -0.86 -22.71 24.31
CA HIS A 536 -2.23 -23.19 24.24
C HIS A 536 -2.28 -24.69 23.88
N ALA A 537 -3.19 -25.43 24.51
CA ALA A 537 -3.22 -26.89 24.45
C ALA A 537 -3.49 -27.46 23.04
N THR A 538 -4.00 -26.64 22.11
CA THR A 538 -4.24 -26.99 20.70
C THR A 538 -3.08 -26.64 19.76
N ILE A 539 -2.08 -25.88 20.21
CA ILE A 539 -0.99 -25.35 19.38
C ILE A 539 0.27 -26.22 19.55
N THR A 540 0.70 -26.87 18.48
CA THR A 540 1.95 -27.64 18.48
C THR A 540 3.13 -26.79 18.02
N ASN A 541 4.35 -27.23 18.32
CA ASN A 541 5.56 -26.58 17.77
C ASN A 541 5.61 -26.66 16.23
N ALA A 542 4.95 -27.66 15.62
CA ALA A 542 4.83 -27.75 14.18
C ALA A 542 3.89 -26.67 13.62
N ASP A 543 2.77 -26.37 14.30
CA ASP A 543 1.90 -25.25 13.93
C ASP A 543 2.67 -23.92 14.00
N LEU A 544 3.50 -23.70 15.04
CA LEU A 544 4.34 -22.50 15.15
C LEU A 544 5.36 -22.36 14.01
N THR A 545 6.08 -23.44 13.65
CA THR A 545 6.98 -23.43 12.48
C THR A 545 6.23 -23.18 11.18
N GLN A 546 5.04 -23.76 10.98
CA GLN A 546 4.26 -23.54 9.76
C GLN A 546 3.68 -22.12 9.69
N ALA A 547 3.22 -21.56 10.80
CA ALA A 547 2.79 -20.15 10.87
C ALA A 547 3.96 -19.20 10.55
N LEU A 548 5.16 -19.45 11.09
CA LEU A 548 6.37 -18.67 10.72
C LEU A 548 6.67 -18.77 9.21
N LYS A 549 6.57 -19.96 8.61
CA LYS A 549 6.72 -20.14 7.16
C LYS A 549 5.67 -19.43 6.33
N TYR A 550 4.43 -19.32 6.82
CA TYR A 550 3.40 -18.48 6.21
C TYR A 550 3.84 -17.01 6.21
N GLN A 551 4.30 -16.48 7.34
CA GLN A 551 4.69 -15.08 7.47
C GLN A 551 5.92 -14.72 6.61
N ILE A 552 6.94 -15.59 6.57
CA ILE A 552 8.11 -15.42 5.68
C ILE A 552 7.66 -15.32 4.20
N LYS A 553 6.65 -16.08 3.79
CA LYS A 553 6.09 -16.05 2.43
C LYS A 553 5.12 -14.88 2.19
N SER A 554 4.40 -14.40 3.20
CA SER A 554 3.60 -13.17 3.11
C SER A 554 4.52 -11.97 2.90
N TYR A 555 5.51 -11.78 3.78
CA TYR A 555 6.58 -10.76 3.60
C TYR A 555 7.19 -10.80 2.20
N SER A 556 7.47 -12.01 1.70
CA SER A 556 8.03 -12.22 0.37
C SER A 556 7.08 -11.75 -0.74
N ALA A 557 5.79 -12.06 -0.63
CA ALA A 557 4.78 -11.62 -1.57
C ALA A 557 4.62 -10.09 -1.54
N ASP A 558 4.46 -9.52 -0.35
CA ASP A 558 4.23 -8.09 -0.15
C ASP A 558 5.43 -7.24 -0.59
N SER A 559 6.67 -7.72 -0.34
CA SER A 559 7.90 -7.10 -0.86
C SER A 559 7.93 -7.09 -2.40
N ILE A 560 7.53 -8.20 -3.03
CA ILE A 560 7.45 -8.28 -4.49
C ILE A 560 6.31 -7.39 -5.03
N ARG A 561 5.18 -7.30 -4.33
CA ARG A 561 4.09 -6.36 -4.67
C ARG A 561 4.58 -4.92 -4.65
N GLY A 562 5.34 -4.51 -3.62
CA GLY A 562 5.96 -3.19 -3.55
C GLY A 562 6.91 -2.91 -4.73
N ILE A 563 7.76 -3.89 -5.07
CA ILE A 563 8.65 -3.81 -6.26
C ILE A 563 7.84 -3.74 -7.56
N GLN A 564 6.76 -4.51 -7.70
CA GLN A 564 5.90 -4.52 -8.88
C GLN A 564 5.15 -3.21 -9.04
N ALA A 565 4.57 -2.67 -7.95
CA ALA A 565 3.93 -1.36 -7.92
C ALA A 565 4.92 -0.28 -8.38
N ASN A 566 6.02 -0.11 -7.66
CA ASN A 566 7.05 0.88 -7.97
C ASN A 566 7.65 0.76 -9.41
N LYS A 567 7.64 -0.43 -10.04
CA LYS A 567 7.96 -0.55 -11.49
C LYS A 567 6.80 -0.24 -12.44
N LYS A 568 5.55 -0.61 -12.10
CA LYS A 568 4.36 -0.14 -12.84
C LYS A 568 4.38 1.37 -12.87
N ASP A 569 4.63 1.91 -11.69
CA ASP A 569 4.85 3.30 -11.44
C ASP A 569 5.91 3.79 -12.44
N GLU A 570 7.18 3.33 -12.43
CA GLU A 570 8.27 3.88 -13.27
C GLU A 570 7.93 4.05 -14.77
N VAL A 571 7.04 3.23 -15.32
CA VAL A 571 6.55 3.35 -16.71
C VAL A 571 5.56 4.50 -16.91
N LEU A 572 4.77 4.87 -15.90
CA LEU A 572 3.74 5.93 -15.97
C LEU A 572 4.34 7.36 -16.04
N TYR A 573 5.20 7.84 -15.13
CA TYR A 573 5.85 9.18 -15.34
C TYR A 573 6.70 9.17 -16.62
N GLN A 574 7.30 8.03 -17.03
CA GLN A 574 7.97 7.99 -18.34
C GLN A 574 6.97 8.18 -19.49
N LYS A 575 5.77 7.59 -19.40
CA LYS A 575 4.67 7.84 -20.34
C LYS A 575 4.12 9.26 -20.25
N ASP A 576 4.13 9.88 -19.07
CA ASP A 576 3.76 11.28 -18.88
C ASP A 576 4.80 12.22 -19.53
N ILE A 577 6.10 11.90 -19.44
CA ILE A 577 7.19 12.59 -20.15
C ILE A 577 7.08 12.40 -21.67
N ASP A 578 6.83 11.17 -22.13
CA ASP A 578 6.61 10.88 -23.55
C ASP A 578 5.40 11.67 -24.10
N ARG A 579 4.31 11.73 -23.32
CA ARG A 579 3.11 12.53 -23.61
C ARG A 579 3.41 14.03 -23.59
N PHE A 580 4.15 14.53 -22.60
CA PHE A 580 4.57 15.93 -22.49
C PHE A 580 5.31 16.39 -23.76
N PHE A 581 6.28 15.61 -24.24
CA PHE A 581 6.98 15.94 -25.48
C PHE A 581 6.13 15.77 -26.74
N THR A 582 5.21 14.80 -26.76
CA THR A 582 4.23 14.63 -27.85
C THR A 582 3.28 15.83 -27.95
N VAL A 583 2.75 16.29 -26.81
CA VAL A 583 1.87 17.47 -26.68
C VAL A 583 2.56 18.75 -27.15
N LEU A 584 3.85 18.90 -26.86
CA LEU A 584 4.67 20.04 -27.26
C LEU A 584 5.27 19.93 -28.69
N GLU A 585 4.99 18.85 -29.42
CA GLU A 585 5.55 18.53 -30.76
C GLU A 585 7.10 18.66 -30.82
N THR A 586 7.80 18.28 -29.75
CA THR A 586 9.27 18.42 -29.61
C THR A 586 9.93 17.12 -29.11
N ASP A 587 11.26 17.13 -29.00
CA ASP A 587 12.05 16.11 -28.30
C ASP A 587 12.78 16.73 -27.08
N GLU A 588 13.26 15.88 -26.17
CA GLU A 588 13.97 16.26 -24.93
C GLU A 588 15.19 17.15 -25.23
N ASP A 589 16.04 16.74 -26.16
CA ASP A 589 17.25 17.47 -26.57
C ASP A 589 16.92 18.93 -26.97
N ARG A 590 15.91 19.13 -27.84
CA ARG A 590 15.48 20.48 -28.25
C ARG A 590 14.82 21.28 -27.13
N PHE A 591 14.12 20.61 -26.23
CA PHE A 591 13.45 21.26 -25.11
C PHE A 591 14.46 21.80 -24.08
N GLU A 592 15.48 21.01 -23.75
CA GLU A 592 16.56 21.43 -22.85
C GLU A 592 17.41 22.56 -23.47
N ASP A 593 17.77 22.46 -24.77
CA ASP A 593 18.52 23.50 -25.51
C ASP A 593 17.71 24.80 -25.76
N SER A 594 16.39 24.78 -25.60
CA SER A 594 15.52 25.93 -25.91
C SER A 594 15.61 27.04 -24.85
N THR A 595 16.02 28.23 -25.29
CA THR A 595 16.00 29.47 -24.50
C THR A 595 14.66 30.21 -24.53
N SER A 596 13.69 29.71 -25.32
CA SER A 596 12.36 30.30 -25.52
C SER A 596 11.22 29.54 -24.83
N THR A 597 11.49 28.37 -24.26
CA THR A 597 10.50 27.57 -23.52
C THR A 597 10.06 28.31 -22.25
N PRO A 598 8.74 28.45 -22.00
CA PRO A 598 8.20 29.03 -20.77
C PRO A 598 8.70 28.35 -19.48
N GLY A 599 8.79 29.12 -18.39
CA GLY A 599 9.24 28.63 -17.07
C GLY A 599 8.44 27.43 -16.59
N TYR A 600 7.11 27.57 -16.48
CA TYR A 600 6.21 26.52 -16.00
C TYR A 600 6.37 25.18 -16.74
N GLN A 601 6.65 25.18 -18.05
CA GLN A 601 6.93 23.96 -18.79
C GLN A 601 8.24 23.31 -18.35
N LYS A 602 9.30 24.10 -18.11
CA LYS A 602 10.57 23.59 -17.58
C LYS A 602 10.42 23.07 -16.16
N ASP A 603 9.63 23.75 -15.34
CA ASP A 603 9.38 23.40 -13.94
C ASP A 603 8.57 22.09 -13.86
N ALA A 604 7.50 21.96 -14.65
CA ALA A 604 6.71 20.72 -14.77
C ALA A 604 7.53 19.53 -15.33
N TYR A 605 8.38 19.77 -16.33
CA TYR A 605 9.30 18.74 -16.83
C TYR A 605 10.35 18.33 -15.79
N ALA A 606 10.88 19.28 -15.03
CA ALA A 606 11.82 19.01 -13.94
C ALA A 606 11.17 18.16 -12.84
N ALA A 607 9.93 18.47 -12.46
CA ALA A 607 9.15 17.67 -11.52
C ALA A 607 9.02 16.22 -12.01
N LEU A 608 8.48 15.99 -13.22
CA LEU A 608 8.36 14.64 -13.82
C LEU A 608 9.69 13.86 -13.85
N LYS A 609 10.82 14.55 -14.09
CA LYS A 609 12.17 13.96 -14.16
C LYS A 609 12.75 13.66 -12.76
N GLU A 610 12.40 14.45 -11.75
CA GLU A 610 12.71 14.17 -10.34
C GLU A 610 11.91 12.97 -9.85
N ASP A 611 10.61 12.99 -10.07
CA ASP A 611 9.62 11.97 -9.76
C ASP A 611 10.02 10.58 -10.32
N LEU A 612 10.34 10.50 -11.62
CA LEU A 612 10.88 9.29 -12.26
C LEU A 612 12.18 8.80 -11.60
N GLY A 613 13.02 9.74 -11.15
CA GLY A 613 14.32 9.48 -10.56
C GLY A 613 14.26 8.97 -9.12
N ARG A 614 13.46 9.62 -8.27
CA ARG A 614 13.13 9.18 -6.90
C ARG A 614 12.51 7.80 -6.93
N ASN A 615 11.56 7.57 -7.82
CA ASN A 615 10.90 6.27 -7.94
C ASN A 615 11.88 5.15 -8.37
N TYR A 616 12.84 5.43 -9.26
CA TYR A 616 13.93 4.49 -9.56
C TYR A 616 14.89 4.27 -8.37
N ALA A 617 15.13 5.27 -7.53
CA ALA A 617 15.93 5.10 -6.31
C ALA A 617 15.19 4.21 -5.27
N LYS A 618 13.87 4.37 -5.13
CA LYS A 618 13.01 3.46 -4.35
C LYS A 618 13.08 2.03 -4.89
N TYR A 619 13.05 1.82 -6.21
CA TYR A 619 13.25 0.51 -6.84
C TYR A 619 14.55 -0.16 -6.39
N GLN A 620 15.67 0.55 -6.45
CA GLN A 620 16.99 0.00 -6.10
C GLN A 620 17.06 -0.44 -4.64
N ASN A 621 16.45 0.33 -3.72
CA ASN A 621 16.35 -0.03 -2.32
C ASN A 621 15.49 -1.30 -2.14
N LEU A 622 14.23 -1.26 -2.56
CA LEU A 622 13.28 -2.39 -2.47
C LEU A 622 13.86 -3.70 -3.05
N TYR A 623 14.38 -3.64 -4.28
CA TYR A 623 15.00 -4.80 -4.95
C TYR A 623 16.17 -5.36 -4.14
N SER A 624 17.02 -4.48 -3.61
CA SER A 624 18.20 -4.90 -2.87
C SER A 624 17.84 -5.51 -1.51
N ASN A 625 16.89 -4.94 -0.78
CA ASN A 625 16.48 -5.45 0.54
C ASN A 625 15.81 -6.82 0.43
N TYR A 626 14.89 -6.97 -0.53
CA TYR A 626 14.28 -8.27 -0.80
C TYR A 626 15.34 -9.32 -1.21
N SER A 627 16.34 -8.92 -2.00
CA SER A 627 17.47 -9.81 -2.37
C SER A 627 18.32 -10.22 -1.16
N TYR A 628 18.52 -9.33 -0.17
CA TYR A 628 19.25 -9.64 1.06
C TYR A 628 18.45 -10.51 2.05
N SER A 629 17.12 -10.44 2.04
CA SER A 629 16.25 -11.18 2.96
C SER A 629 16.40 -12.71 2.90
N ASN A 630 16.91 -13.24 1.79
CA ASN A 630 17.12 -14.68 1.52
C ASN A 630 15.98 -15.59 2.00
N VAL A 631 14.76 -15.32 1.54
CA VAL A 631 13.50 -16.04 1.85
C VAL A 631 13.67 -17.58 1.88
N THR A 632 14.45 -18.15 0.96
CA THR A 632 14.67 -19.61 0.89
C THR A 632 15.49 -20.15 2.07
N GLU A 633 16.51 -19.41 2.52
CA GLU A 633 17.27 -19.74 3.72
C GLU A 633 16.41 -19.57 4.98
N GLN A 634 15.63 -18.49 5.08
CA GLN A 634 14.70 -18.31 6.20
C GLN A 634 13.69 -19.45 6.33
N ILE A 635 13.04 -19.88 5.23
CA ILE A 635 12.14 -21.04 5.24
C ILE A 635 12.86 -22.32 5.71
N SER A 636 14.14 -22.49 5.38
CA SER A 636 14.95 -23.63 5.80
C SER A 636 15.35 -23.56 7.29
N THR A 637 15.62 -22.35 7.79
CA THR A 637 15.98 -22.11 9.20
C THR A 637 14.78 -22.24 10.14
N ALA A 638 13.58 -21.86 9.70
CA ALA A 638 12.34 -21.98 10.47
C ALA A 638 12.00 -23.43 10.90
N ASP A 639 12.46 -24.45 10.18
CA ASP A 639 12.32 -25.87 10.58
C ASP A 639 13.16 -26.25 11.81
N ASN A 640 14.18 -25.44 12.15
CA ASN A 640 15.11 -25.68 13.24
C ASN A 640 14.85 -24.76 14.46
N ALA A 641 13.73 -24.04 14.48
CA ALA A 641 13.33 -23.14 15.56
C ALA A 641 13.12 -23.90 16.88
N ASP A 642 13.81 -23.47 17.95
CA ASP A 642 13.69 -24.06 19.28
C ASP A 642 12.49 -23.47 20.05
N TRP A 643 11.29 -23.83 19.60
CA TRP A 643 10.04 -23.43 20.23
C TRP A 643 9.93 -23.80 21.72
N PRO A 644 10.43 -24.95 22.22
CA PRO A 644 10.52 -25.20 23.66
C PRO A 644 11.39 -24.18 24.41
N GLY A 645 12.55 -23.82 23.85
CA GLY A 645 13.41 -22.76 24.38
C GLY A 645 12.70 -21.41 24.40
N VAL A 646 12.11 -20.99 23.28
CA VAL A 646 11.33 -19.74 23.15
C VAL A 646 10.22 -19.65 24.21
N LYS A 647 9.44 -20.73 24.40
CA LYS A 647 8.40 -20.83 25.44
C LYS A 647 8.96 -20.71 26.85
N SER A 648 10.18 -21.19 27.09
CA SER A 648 10.87 -21.03 28.37
C SER A 648 11.39 -19.62 28.57
N ASN A 649 11.93 -18.98 27.52
CA ASN A 649 12.46 -17.62 27.56
C ASN A 649 11.36 -16.61 27.93
N ILE A 650 10.21 -16.69 27.25
CA ILE A 650 9.04 -15.83 27.51
C ILE A 650 8.55 -15.98 28.96
N LYS A 651 8.53 -17.20 29.50
CA LYS A 651 8.15 -17.45 30.90
C LYS A 651 9.18 -16.96 31.91
N GLU A 652 10.46 -16.98 31.58
CA GLU A 652 11.53 -16.40 32.40
C GLU A 652 11.32 -14.89 32.51
N THR A 653 11.14 -14.18 31.38
CA THR A 653 10.82 -12.74 31.33
C THR A 653 9.55 -12.41 32.12
N LEU A 654 8.44 -13.12 31.89
CA LEU A 654 7.17 -12.90 32.61
C LEU A 654 7.24 -13.16 34.12
N SER A 655 8.30 -13.81 34.62
CA SER A 655 8.48 -14.11 36.04
C SER A 655 9.23 -13.02 36.83
N VAL A 656 9.78 -12.01 36.14
CA VAL A 656 10.57 -10.93 36.74
C VAL A 656 9.66 -9.84 37.35
N ASP A 657 10.00 -9.40 38.57
CA ASP A 657 9.30 -8.32 39.27
C ASP A 657 9.87 -6.93 38.90
N TYR A 658 9.50 -6.43 37.73
CA TYR A 658 10.00 -5.16 37.17
C TYR A 658 9.71 -3.93 38.06
N GLU A 659 8.69 -3.95 38.92
CA GLU A 659 8.40 -2.87 39.89
C GLU A 659 9.55 -2.68 40.89
N THR A 660 10.20 -3.78 41.29
CA THR A 660 11.37 -3.75 42.16
C THR A 660 12.62 -3.22 41.43
N TYR A 661 12.73 -3.37 40.11
CA TYR A 661 13.83 -2.80 39.32
C TYR A 661 13.62 -1.31 39.02
N HIS A 662 12.39 -0.87 38.77
CA HIS A 662 12.03 0.54 38.62
C HIS A 662 12.45 1.39 39.84
N THR A 663 12.35 0.83 41.05
CA THR A 663 12.73 1.51 42.30
C THR A 663 14.21 1.38 42.68
N ASN A 664 14.90 0.36 42.16
CA ASN A 664 16.33 0.11 42.42
C ASN A 664 17.14 0.25 41.13
N SER A 665 17.55 1.48 40.80
CA SER A 665 18.44 1.74 39.65
C SER A 665 19.62 0.77 39.66
N LEU A 666 19.75 -0.05 38.61
CA LEU A 666 20.91 -0.92 38.40
C LEU A 666 22.13 -0.03 38.11
N LYS A 667 22.79 0.39 39.20
CA LYS A 667 24.09 1.04 39.13
C LYS A 667 25.16 -0.01 38.87
N ALA A 668 25.31 -0.39 37.61
CA ALA A 668 26.61 -0.81 37.08
C ALA A 668 27.63 0.28 37.49
N SER A 669 28.86 -0.13 37.83
CA SER A 669 29.75 0.71 38.64
C SER A 669 29.96 2.13 38.10
N SER A 670 29.34 3.10 38.78
CA SER A 670 29.58 4.55 38.70
C SER A 670 29.26 5.35 37.42
N GLN A 671 28.96 4.79 36.24
CA GLN A 671 28.76 5.64 35.03
C GLN A 671 27.53 5.40 34.14
N THR A 672 26.85 4.25 34.17
CA THR A 672 25.66 4.01 33.30
C THR A 672 24.47 3.53 34.12
N GLN A 673 23.30 4.16 33.91
CA GLN A 673 22.03 3.78 34.53
C GLN A 673 21.21 2.99 33.51
N ILE A 674 21.05 1.68 33.74
CA ILE A 674 20.14 0.85 32.95
C ILE A 674 18.70 1.17 33.40
N TYR A 675 17.82 1.42 32.44
CA TYR A 675 16.39 1.67 32.68
C TYR A 675 15.58 0.36 32.67
N VAL A 676 14.35 0.40 33.19
CA VAL A 676 13.55 -0.82 33.45
C VAL A 676 12.99 -1.45 32.17
N ASP A 677 12.73 -0.64 31.15
CA ASP A 677 12.43 -0.98 29.77
C ASP A 677 13.62 -1.66 29.08
N GLN A 678 14.81 -1.06 29.12
CA GLN A 678 16.02 -1.70 28.59
C GLN A 678 16.29 -3.04 29.28
N TYR A 679 16.08 -3.14 30.60
CA TYR A 679 16.20 -4.41 31.32
C TYR A 679 15.13 -5.43 30.96
N PHE A 680 13.92 -5.01 30.57
CA PHE A 680 12.88 -5.89 30.02
C PHE A 680 13.30 -6.43 28.65
N GLU A 681 13.74 -5.55 27.73
CA GLU A 681 14.27 -5.92 26.41
C GLU A 681 15.45 -6.90 26.53
N ASP A 682 16.49 -6.54 27.28
CA ASP A 682 17.69 -7.38 27.49
C ASP A 682 17.35 -8.73 28.15
N THR A 683 16.25 -8.83 28.90
CA THR A 683 15.78 -10.10 29.48
C THR A 683 15.06 -10.95 28.43
N LEU A 684 14.24 -10.33 27.57
CA LEU A 684 13.44 -11.02 26.54
C LEU A 684 14.28 -11.39 25.31
N ILE A 685 15.05 -10.44 24.78
CA ILE A 685 15.93 -10.56 23.61
C ILE A 685 17.37 -10.29 24.06
N LYS A 686 18.00 -11.29 24.68
CA LYS A 686 19.39 -11.20 25.15
C LYS A 686 20.35 -10.85 24.02
N LYS A 687 21.15 -9.81 24.26
CA LYS A 687 22.31 -9.39 23.46
C LYS A 687 23.60 -9.69 24.25
N THR A 688 24.69 -9.95 23.53
CA THR A 688 26.04 -10.22 24.05
C THR A 688 27.06 -9.37 23.30
N TYR A 689 28.15 -8.97 23.94
CA TYR A 689 29.22 -8.25 23.25
C TYR A 689 30.02 -9.18 22.34
N SER A 690 30.31 -8.74 21.10
CA SER A 690 31.02 -9.50 20.07
C SER A 690 32.43 -9.93 20.47
N CYS A 691 33.04 -9.21 21.42
CA CYS A 691 34.32 -9.55 22.02
C CYS A 691 34.23 -10.51 23.23
N GLY A 692 33.04 -10.95 23.62
CA GLY A 692 32.78 -11.83 24.77
C GLY A 692 32.95 -11.16 26.15
N GLY A 693 33.11 -9.84 26.19
CA GLY A 693 33.21 -9.06 27.43
C GLY A 693 31.87 -8.92 28.15
N THR A 694 31.94 -8.66 29.45
CA THR A 694 30.78 -8.29 30.27
C THR A 694 30.39 -6.81 30.07
N LEU A 695 29.18 -6.44 30.47
CA LEU A 695 28.71 -5.05 30.48
C LEU A 695 29.68 -4.11 31.22
N GLU A 696 30.29 -4.54 32.32
CA GLU A 696 31.26 -3.73 33.07
C GLU A 696 32.62 -3.61 32.35
N GLU A 697 33.04 -4.61 31.56
CA GLU A 697 34.28 -4.58 30.78
C GLU A 697 34.12 -3.77 29.48
N CYS A 698 32.95 -3.84 28.83
CA CYS A 698 32.66 -3.13 27.58
C CYS A 698 32.19 -1.67 27.79
N LEU A 699 31.77 -1.30 29.00
CA LEU A 699 31.54 0.10 29.39
C LEU A 699 32.73 0.74 30.13
N ALA A 700 33.78 -0.03 30.45
CA ALA A 700 35.01 0.52 30.99
C ALA A 700 35.76 1.29 29.89
N ASP A 701 36.36 2.42 30.28
CA ASP A 701 37.22 3.28 29.44
C ASP A 701 38.58 2.61 29.08
N ASP A 702 38.63 1.27 29.07
CA ASP A 702 39.80 0.46 28.72
C ASP A 702 39.83 0.21 27.21
N HIS A 703 40.94 0.57 26.56
CA HIS A 703 41.10 0.55 25.11
C HIS A 703 41.11 -0.88 24.50
N SER A 704 40.90 -1.90 25.32
CA SER A 704 40.73 -3.31 24.98
C SER A 704 39.34 -3.65 24.42
N HIS A 705 38.29 -2.90 24.80
CA HIS A 705 36.89 -3.19 24.46
C HIS A 705 36.16 -2.08 23.68
N ILE A 706 36.85 -0.98 23.33
CA ILE A 706 36.27 0.20 22.67
C ILE A 706 35.66 -0.04 21.27
N HIS A 707 35.90 -1.21 20.67
CA HIS A 707 35.33 -1.64 19.38
C HIS A 707 34.31 -2.79 19.51
N CYS A 708 33.89 -3.16 20.72
CA CYS A 708 32.91 -4.22 20.92
C CYS A 708 31.49 -3.74 20.53
N THR A 709 30.90 -4.40 19.54
CA THR A 709 29.48 -4.29 19.20
C THR A 709 28.63 -5.22 20.07
N THR A 710 27.33 -4.94 20.19
CA THR A 710 26.36 -5.91 20.72
C THR A 710 25.76 -6.75 19.59
N GLU A 711 25.64 -8.05 19.80
CA GLU A 711 25.10 -9.04 18.88
C GLU A 711 24.07 -9.93 19.60
N TYR A 712 23.12 -10.53 18.89
CA TYR A 712 22.12 -11.42 19.49
C TYR A 712 22.75 -12.66 20.16
N ASP A 713 22.37 -12.98 21.39
CA ASP A 713 22.88 -14.17 22.10
C ASP A 713 22.35 -15.44 21.44
N THR A 714 23.20 -16.10 20.64
CA THR A 714 22.85 -17.35 19.95
C THR A 714 22.55 -18.53 20.88
N ASN A 715 22.86 -18.44 22.19
CA ASN A 715 22.44 -19.42 23.19
C ASN A 715 20.99 -19.21 23.67
N TRP A 716 20.48 -17.98 23.62
CA TRP A 716 19.11 -17.65 23.99
C TRP A 716 18.18 -17.93 22.81
N SER A 717 17.22 -18.85 22.99
CA SER A 717 16.44 -19.39 21.85
C SER A 717 15.55 -18.36 21.17
N LEU A 718 15.04 -17.36 21.89
CA LEU A 718 14.30 -16.25 21.29
C LEU A 718 15.22 -15.27 20.54
N SER A 719 16.40 -14.91 21.06
CA SER A 719 17.37 -14.07 20.34
C SER A 719 17.86 -14.75 19.07
N ARG A 720 18.10 -16.07 19.12
CA ARG A 720 18.45 -16.87 17.94
C ARG A 720 17.32 -16.93 16.90
N LEU A 721 16.06 -16.88 17.32
CA LEU A 721 14.91 -16.80 16.41
C LEU A 721 14.84 -15.42 15.75
N VAL A 722 14.99 -14.33 16.52
CA VAL A 722 15.01 -12.96 15.99
C VAL A 722 16.14 -12.78 15.00
N ASN A 723 17.39 -13.11 15.37
CA ASN A 723 18.56 -13.03 14.48
C ASN A 723 18.42 -13.83 13.17
N ALA A 724 17.57 -14.86 13.13
CA ALA A 724 17.33 -15.66 11.93
C ALA A 724 16.23 -15.11 11.01
N HIS A 725 15.36 -14.22 11.53
CA HIS A 725 14.11 -13.78 10.90
C HIS A 725 13.85 -12.27 11.05
N GLU A 726 14.86 -11.49 11.44
CA GLU A 726 14.75 -10.08 11.85
C GLU A 726 13.98 -9.23 10.84
N VAL A 727 14.34 -9.32 9.55
CA VAL A 727 13.68 -8.61 8.45
C VAL A 727 12.18 -8.94 8.36
N VAL A 728 11.80 -10.21 8.51
CA VAL A 728 10.40 -10.65 8.46
C VAL A 728 9.64 -10.20 9.72
N LEU A 729 10.27 -10.27 10.88
CA LEU A 729 9.66 -9.86 12.16
C LEU A 729 9.49 -8.34 12.25
N ARG A 730 10.46 -7.57 11.73
CA ARG A 730 10.40 -6.11 11.59
C ARG A 730 9.25 -5.71 10.69
N TYR A 731 9.14 -6.33 9.51
CA TYR A 731 8.02 -6.10 8.60
C TYR A 731 6.67 -6.44 9.24
N MET A 732 6.56 -7.59 9.93
CA MET A 732 5.34 -7.98 10.65
C MET A 732 4.94 -7.00 11.78
N TYR A 733 5.88 -6.18 12.25
CA TYR A 733 5.66 -5.16 13.27
C TYR A 733 5.37 -3.76 12.68
N GLY A 734 5.44 -3.60 11.35
CA GLY A 734 5.24 -2.31 10.69
C GLY A 734 6.45 -1.37 10.75
N GLN A 735 7.66 -1.92 10.94
CA GLN A 735 8.89 -1.14 10.97
C GLN A 735 9.67 -1.23 9.65
N ILE A 736 10.44 -0.18 9.37
CA ILE A 736 11.44 -0.11 8.31
C ILE A 736 12.83 0.18 8.88
N GLU A 737 13.87 -0.27 8.18
CA GLU A 737 15.27 -0.02 8.52
C GLU A 737 15.86 1.13 7.70
N VAL A 738 16.35 2.16 8.39
CA VAL A 738 17.06 3.29 7.80
C VAL A 738 18.56 3.04 7.92
N THR A 739 19.20 2.66 6.82
CA THR A 739 20.65 2.48 6.71
C THR A 739 21.34 3.78 6.33
N PHE A 740 22.08 4.38 7.25
CA PHE A 740 22.94 5.52 6.97
C PHE A 740 24.32 5.05 6.48
N TYR A 741 24.73 5.50 5.29
CA TYR A 741 26.08 5.22 4.77
C TYR A 741 27.10 6.31 5.13
N MET A 742 28.38 5.94 5.13
CA MET A 742 29.51 6.87 5.24
C MET A 742 30.52 6.70 4.10
N ILE A 743 31.34 7.74 3.93
CA ILE A 743 32.41 7.83 2.93
C ILE A 743 33.71 7.23 3.49
N ASN A 744 34.32 6.31 2.75
CA ASN A 744 35.68 5.84 3.05
C ASN A 744 36.74 6.87 2.60
N ALA A 745 37.64 7.25 3.51
CA ALA A 745 38.67 8.29 3.29
C ALA A 745 39.58 8.04 2.07
N SER A 746 39.86 6.77 1.80
CA SER A 746 40.70 6.29 0.70
C SER A 746 40.08 6.49 -0.68
N ASP A 747 38.76 6.65 -0.73
CA ASP A 747 37.94 6.39 -1.92
C ASP A 747 37.37 7.66 -2.57
N ILE A 748 37.62 8.83 -1.98
CA ILE A 748 37.28 10.14 -2.55
C ILE A 748 38.11 10.36 -3.83
N LYS A 749 37.47 10.21 -4.99
CA LYS A 749 38.02 10.51 -6.32
C LYS A 749 37.22 11.65 -6.94
N ALA A 750 37.93 12.61 -7.55
CA ALA A 750 37.28 13.66 -8.32
C ALA A 750 36.67 13.07 -9.60
N VAL A 751 35.40 13.38 -9.85
CA VAL A 751 34.68 13.01 -11.08
C VAL A 751 33.97 14.26 -11.59
N GLY A 752 34.15 14.57 -12.87
CA GLY A 752 33.62 15.77 -13.52
C GLY A 752 34.63 16.36 -14.51
N THR A 753 34.20 16.58 -15.75
CA THR A 753 34.99 17.32 -16.74
C THR A 753 34.90 18.81 -16.45
N PHE A 754 36.06 19.43 -16.21
CA PHE A 754 36.19 20.89 -16.09
C PHE A 754 35.68 21.58 -17.37
N THR A 755 34.52 22.24 -17.30
CA THR A 755 34.17 23.28 -18.27
C THR A 755 34.95 24.54 -17.92
N ASP A 756 35.99 24.84 -18.72
CA ASP A 756 36.67 26.12 -18.67
C ASP A 756 35.66 27.25 -18.90
N GLY A 757 35.36 27.99 -17.83
CA GLY A 757 34.64 29.26 -17.95
C GLY A 757 35.38 30.21 -18.91
N PRO A 758 34.66 31.11 -19.61
CA PRO A 758 35.21 31.86 -20.73
C PRO A 758 36.52 32.56 -20.38
N SER A 759 37.57 32.23 -21.15
CA SER A 759 38.96 32.62 -20.91
C SER A 759 39.13 34.15 -20.80
N GLY A 760 39.07 34.69 -19.57
CA GLY A 760 38.91 36.14 -19.41
C GLY A 760 39.00 36.74 -18.01
N SER A 761 39.43 36.03 -16.97
CA SER A 761 39.67 36.64 -15.65
C SER A 761 40.96 36.16 -14.97
N THR A 762 41.92 37.07 -14.79
CA THR A 762 43.18 36.81 -14.11
C THR A 762 43.08 37.06 -12.61
N SER A 763 42.51 36.12 -11.88
CA SER A 763 42.60 36.01 -10.41
C SER A 763 42.38 34.56 -9.99
N ALA A 764 43.17 34.06 -9.04
CA ALA A 764 43.26 32.64 -8.70
C ALA A 764 42.11 32.15 -7.79
N GLU A 765 40.88 32.28 -8.27
CA GLU A 765 39.66 31.76 -7.62
C GLU A 765 38.84 30.95 -8.64
N ALA A 766 39.40 29.82 -9.07
CA ALA A 766 38.59 28.75 -9.64
C ALA A 766 37.77 28.14 -8.50
N LYS A 767 36.56 28.67 -8.27
CA LYS A 767 35.56 28.01 -7.41
C LYS A 767 35.19 26.68 -8.05
N ALA A 768 35.86 25.63 -7.61
CA ALA A 768 35.50 24.25 -7.93
C ALA A 768 34.29 23.86 -7.08
N ASP A 769 33.10 24.28 -7.49
CA ASP A 769 31.85 23.66 -7.05
C ASP A 769 31.67 22.35 -7.84
N GLY A 770 31.49 21.23 -7.13
CA GLY A 770 31.29 19.93 -7.75
C GLY A 770 30.90 18.85 -6.74
N TRP A 771 30.10 17.90 -7.21
CA TRP A 771 29.73 16.67 -6.51
C TRP A 771 30.74 15.56 -6.83
N TYR A 772 30.98 14.65 -5.87
CA TYR A 772 32.07 13.66 -5.95
C TYR A 772 31.51 12.23 -5.96
N LYS A 773 31.69 11.48 -7.06
CA LYS A 773 31.31 10.06 -7.07
C LYS A 773 32.35 9.22 -6.31
N ILE A 774 31.86 8.52 -5.29
CA ILE A 774 32.65 7.72 -4.36
C ILE A 774 32.78 6.28 -4.88
N SER A 775 33.92 5.61 -4.66
CA SER A 775 34.11 4.22 -5.14
C SER A 775 33.63 3.11 -4.20
N SER A 776 33.39 3.40 -2.92
CA SER A 776 32.74 2.48 -1.98
C SER A 776 32.12 3.23 -0.80
N TYR A 777 30.95 2.76 -0.36
CA TYR A 777 30.31 3.16 0.88
C TYR A 777 30.42 2.03 1.91
N SER A 778 30.38 2.37 3.19
CA SER A 778 30.20 1.42 4.29
C SER A 778 29.05 1.89 5.18
N THR A 779 28.29 0.96 5.75
CA THR A 779 27.25 1.28 6.76
C THR A 779 27.90 1.99 7.93
N PHE A 780 27.34 3.14 8.30
CA PHE A 780 27.72 3.93 9.46
C PHE A 780 26.82 3.58 10.66
N ALA A 781 25.52 3.62 10.43
CA ALA A 781 24.48 3.32 11.40
C ALA A 781 23.27 2.71 10.71
N THR A 782 22.46 2.00 11.48
CA THR A 782 21.14 1.50 11.10
C THR A 782 20.19 1.88 12.23
N ASP A 783 19.03 2.42 11.88
CA ASP A 783 17.95 2.70 12.83
C ASP A 783 16.64 2.06 12.34
N ASN A 784 15.65 1.90 13.22
CA ASN A 784 14.34 1.38 12.84
C ASN A 784 13.23 2.38 13.24
N VAL A 785 12.37 2.72 12.28
CA VAL A 785 11.19 3.59 12.47
C VAL A 785 9.93 2.87 12.02
N MET A 786 8.76 3.34 12.44
CA MET A 786 7.49 2.87 11.88
C MET A 786 7.36 3.32 10.40
N SER A 787 6.60 2.57 9.59
CA SER A 787 6.51 2.74 8.12
C SER A 787 5.78 3.99 7.62
N ASP A 788 5.48 4.90 8.54
CA ASP A 788 4.70 6.15 8.45
C ASP A 788 5.39 7.28 9.26
N GLU A 789 6.51 7.01 9.93
CA GLU A 789 7.23 8.06 10.66
C GLU A 789 8.13 8.85 9.71
N ALA A 790 7.89 10.15 9.60
CA ALA A 790 8.77 11.09 8.89
C ALA A 790 10.24 10.84 9.25
N ILE A 791 11.11 10.70 8.26
CA ILE A 791 12.54 10.34 8.44
C ILE A 791 13.32 11.34 9.32
N GLY A 792 12.78 12.53 9.51
CA GLY A 792 13.19 13.49 10.51
C GLY A 792 13.19 12.95 11.94
N THR A 793 12.39 11.96 12.30
CA THR A 793 12.38 11.34 13.65
C THR A 793 13.78 10.81 14.01
N VAL A 794 14.41 10.06 13.11
CA VAL A 794 15.80 9.57 13.25
C VAL A 794 16.87 10.59 12.84
N CYS A 795 16.48 11.67 12.15
CA CYS A 795 17.39 12.77 11.80
C CYS A 795 17.35 13.98 12.77
N LYS A 796 16.43 14.03 13.76
CA LYS A 796 16.24 15.14 14.71
C LYS A 796 17.21 15.07 15.91
N GLU A 797 17.39 16.20 16.59
CA GLU A 797 18.50 16.43 17.55
C GLU A 797 18.38 15.67 18.90
N GLY A 798 18.47 14.34 18.89
CA GLY A 798 18.44 13.47 20.08
C GLY A 798 19.82 13.09 20.64
N SER A 799 20.26 13.75 21.72
CA SER A 799 21.38 13.32 22.59
C SER A 799 22.80 13.13 21.98
N ASN A 800 23.53 14.25 21.82
CA ASN A 800 25.00 14.35 21.71
C ASN A 800 25.75 13.64 20.54
N ASN A 801 25.18 12.66 19.83
CA ASN A 801 25.90 11.80 18.87
C ASN A 801 25.49 11.98 17.39
N TRP A 802 25.18 13.21 16.97
CA TRP A 802 25.45 13.65 15.60
C TRP A 802 26.97 13.77 15.31
N ALA A 803 27.81 13.59 16.33
CA ALA A 803 29.09 12.90 16.15
C ALA A 803 28.80 11.40 15.98
N GLN A 804 28.90 10.82 14.78
CA GLN A 804 30.06 10.99 13.90
C GLN A 804 29.69 11.22 12.42
N MET A 805 29.84 12.47 11.97
CA MET A 805 30.59 12.71 10.74
C MET A 805 31.89 11.87 10.77
N PRO A 806 32.36 11.28 9.67
CA PRO A 806 33.39 10.24 9.69
C PRO A 806 34.61 10.59 10.57
N ASN A 807 34.80 9.79 11.62
CA ASN A 807 36.01 9.80 12.43
C ASN A 807 37.13 9.13 11.63
N TYR A 808 37.94 9.95 10.95
CA TYR A 808 39.08 9.49 10.17
C TYR A 808 40.25 9.17 11.09
N ASP A 809 40.34 7.89 11.46
CA ASP A 809 41.27 7.44 12.49
C ASP A 809 42.74 7.70 12.11
N GLY A 810 43.42 8.55 12.89
CA GLY A 810 44.88 8.52 13.03
C GLY A 810 45.76 9.53 12.27
N ASP A 811 45.50 10.84 12.28
CA ASP A 811 46.56 11.81 12.62
C ASP A 811 46.02 13.19 13.09
N SER A 812 46.79 13.89 13.93
CA SER A 812 46.32 15.06 14.67
C SER A 812 46.40 16.39 13.90
N ASP A 813 45.26 17.04 13.60
CA ASP A 813 45.06 18.52 13.57
C ASP A 813 43.65 18.93 13.05
N ILE A 814 42.55 18.53 13.73
CA ILE A 814 41.19 19.02 13.40
C ILE A 814 40.46 19.50 14.66
N THR A 815 39.96 20.74 14.63
CA THR A 815 39.15 21.34 15.70
C THR A 815 37.69 21.45 15.24
N TYR A 816 36.77 20.80 15.93
CA TYR A 816 35.33 20.78 15.61
C TYR A 816 34.59 22.01 16.18
N SER A 817 33.49 22.40 15.53
CA SER A 817 32.51 23.38 16.03
C SER A 817 31.11 22.78 16.12
N LYS A 818 30.31 23.21 17.10
CA LYS A 818 28.96 22.68 17.41
C LYS A 818 27.94 22.87 16.29
N ALA A 819 26.90 22.02 16.33
CA ALA A 819 25.68 22.04 15.51
C ALA A 819 24.98 23.40 15.38
N GLY A 820 24.12 23.51 14.36
CA GLY A 820 23.38 24.72 13.98
C GLY A 820 24.06 25.57 12.89
N ASN A 821 25.22 25.16 12.38
CA ASN A 821 25.83 25.70 11.16
C ASN A 821 26.28 24.53 10.28
N ALA A 822 26.19 24.69 8.96
CA ALA A 822 26.53 23.65 7.99
C ALA A 822 27.88 22.97 8.31
N SER A 823 27.82 21.66 8.54
CA SER A 823 28.91 20.89 9.12
C SER A 823 30.09 20.81 8.14
N THR A 824 31.17 21.56 8.41
CA THR A 824 32.34 21.69 7.53
C THR A 824 33.53 20.88 8.02
N LEU A 825 33.85 19.82 7.29
CA LEU A 825 35.08 19.05 7.45
C LEU A 825 36.20 19.70 6.65
N THR A 826 37.40 19.85 7.20
CA THR A 826 38.57 20.35 6.46
C THR A 826 39.67 19.28 6.38
N ILE A 827 40.02 18.86 5.15
CA ILE A 827 41.06 17.86 4.88
C ILE A 827 42.24 18.52 4.16
N LYS A 828 43.46 18.30 4.63
CA LYS A 828 44.68 18.77 3.97
C LYS A 828 45.41 17.62 3.27
N LYS A 829 45.57 17.70 1.95
CA LYS A 829 46.27 16.69 1.13
C LYS A 829 47.48 17.35 0.45
N GLY A 830 48.63 17.26 1.11
CA GLY A 830 49.86 17.94 0.68
C GLY A 830 49.81 19.45 0.94
N SER A 831 49.95 20.25 -0.12
CA SER A 831 49.81 21.71 -0.04
C SER A 831 48.36 22.19 -0.05
N THR A 832 47.43 21.37 -0.54
CA THR A 832 46.05 21.78 -0.80
C THR A 832 45.12 21.47 0.37
N THR A 833 44.29 22.44 0.73
CA THR A 833 43.26 22.33 1.76
C THR A 833 41.88 22.27 1.10
N TYR A 834 41.12 21.22 1.40
CA TYR A 834 39.76 20.99 0.94
C TYR A 834 38.80 21.15 2.11
N ARG A 835 37.67 21.83 1.90
CA ARG A 835 36.55 21.91 2.85
C ARG A 835 35.37 21.16 2.26
N TYR A 836 34.75 20.27 3.02
CA TYR A 836 33.55 19.53 2.65
C TYR A 836 32.42 20.00 3.57
N THR A 837 31.38 20.58 2.99
CA THR A 837 30.18 21.04 3.68
C THR A 837 29.09 19.99 3.47
N PHE A 838 28.57 19.39 4.53
CA PHE A 838 27.40 18.50 4.42
C PHE A 838 26.19 19.27 3.90
N ILE A 839 25.50 18.70 2.91
CA ILE A 839 24.29 19.29 2.31
C ILE A 839 23.03 18.57 2.79
N GLY A 840 23.06 17.24 2.91
CA GLY A 840 21.93 16.44 3.35
C GLY A 840 22.07 14.97 3.01
N TRP A 841 21.03 14.19 3.29
CA TRP A 841 20.92 12.78 2.96
C TRP A 841 20.23 12.60 1.60
N TYR A 842 20.67 11.63 0.82
CA TYR A 842 20.16 11.37 -0.54
C TYR A 842 19.73 9.91 -0.65
N VAL A 843 18.63 9.64 -1.37
CA VAL A 843 18.15 8.26 -1.60
C VAL A 843 19.00 7.48 -2.63
N ASP A 844 19.88 8.18 -3.35
CA ASP A 844 20.68 7.63 -4.45
C ASP A 844 22.19 7.91 -4.31
N GLU A 845 23.02 7.02 -4.86
CA GLU A 845 24.49 7.10 -4.76
C GLU A 845 25.16 8.20 -5.61
N ASN A 846 24.39 8.91 -6.46
CA ASN A 846 24.86 10.01 -7.31
C ASN A 846 24.47 11.40 -6.75
N PHE A 847 23.76 11.46 -5.63
CA PHE A 847 23.31 12.68 -4.96
C PHE A 847 22.40 13.56 -5.82
N GLN A 848 21.44 12.93 -6.49
CA GLN A 848 20.45 13.62 -7.33
C GLN A 848 19.19 13.98 -6.54
N TYR A 849 18.77 13.12 -5.60
CA TYR A 849 17.48 13.23 -4.91
C TYR A 849 17.69 13.38 -3.40
N LEU A 850 17.56 14.62 -2.92
CA LEU A 850 17.71 15.01 -1.51
C LEU A 850 16.47 14.59 -0.72
N VAL A 851 16.69 13.98 0.44
CA VAL A 851 15.63 13.61 1.38
C VAL A 851 15.25 14.80 2.25
N ASP A 852 13.95 15.09 2.39
CA ASP A 852 13.47 16.05 3.38
C ASP A 852 13.35 15.39 4.76
N ALA A 853 13.51 16.15 5.84
CA ALA A 853 13.27 15.66 7.20
C ALA A 853 11.78 15.43 7.48
N GLU A 854 10.87 15.88 6.62
CA GLU A 854 9.43 15.64 6.73
C GLU A 854 8.97 14.49 5.80
N GLU A 855 9.86 13.91 4.97
CA GLU A 855 9.57 12.79 4.06
C GLU A 855 9.28 11.48 4.84
N GLU A 856 8.05 10.95 4.72
CA GLU A 856 7.62 9.66 5.27
C GLU A 856 7.98 8.49 4.33
N ILE A 857 8.30 7.32 4.90
CA ILE A 857 8.92 6.22 4.13
C ILE A 857 8.34 4.85 4.50
N ASP A 858 7.73 4.19 3.51
CA ASP A 858 7.08 2.88 3.56
C ASP A 858 8.02 1.68 3.27
N TYR A 859 9.35 1.89 3.23
CA TYR A 859 10.33 0.85 2.89
C TYR A 859 11.70 1.02 3.56
N ASP A 860 12.36 -0.10 3.85
CA ASP A 860 13.78 -0.15 4.24
C ASP A 860 14.64 0.70 3.25
N ILE A 861 15.33 1.74 3.73
CA ILE A 861 15.98 2.73 2.87
C ILE A 861 17.47 2.92 3.20
N ARG A 862 18.25 3.26 2.18
CA ARG A 862 19.67 3.61 2.30
C ARG A 862 19.90 5.07 1.97
N LEU A 863 20.57 5.76 2.88
CA LEU A 863 20.83 7.18 2.81
C LEU A 863 22.30 7.45 2.57
N TYR A 864 22.59 8.18 1.49
CA TYR A 864 23.93 8.55 1.06
C TYR A 864 24.23 10.00 1.50
N PRO A 865 25.36 10.27 2.18
CA PRO A 865 25.64 11.60 2.70
C PRO A 865 26.23 12.49 1.61
N GLY A 866 25.48 13.51 1.19
CA GLY A 866 25.92 14.47 0.17
C GLY A 866 26.78 15.60 0.74
N TYR A 867 27.92 15.88 0.09
CA TYR A 867 28.82 16.97 0.48
C TYR A 867 29.22 17.85 -0.70
N ARG A 868 29.18 19.17 -0.49
CA ARG A 868 29.78 20.18 -1.38
C ARG A 868 31.22 20.42 -0.97
N MET A 869 32.16 20.31 -1.90
CA MET A 869 33.58 20.55 -1.62
C MET A 869 34.06 21.91 -2.15
N GLU A 870 34.86 22.63 -1.36
CA GLU A 870 35.57 23.85 -1.73
C GLU A 870 37.09 23.65 -1.60
N ILE A 871 37.88 24.26 -2.49
CA ILE A 871 39.35 24.37 -2.31
C ILE A 871 39.63 25.70 -1.59
N VAL A 872 40.27 25.63 -0.42
CA VAL A 872 40.47 26.77 0.48
C VAL A 872 41.88 27.38 0.37
N SER A 873 42.88 26.58 0.00
CA SER A 873 44.28 27.01 -0.20
C SER A 873 45.08 25.98 -1.00
#